data_AF-A0A1W1CCY2-F1
#
_entry.id   AF-A0A1W1CCY2-F1
#
_cell.length_a   1.000
_cell.length_b   1.000
_cell.length_c   1.000
_cell.angle_alpha   90.00
_cell.angle_beta   90.00
_cell.angle_gamma   90.00
#
_symmetry.space_group_name_H-M   'P 1'
#
loop_
_entity.id
_entity.type
_entity.pdbx_description
1 polymer ?
#
loop_
_entity_poly.entity_id
_entity_poly.type
_entity_poly.pdbx_seq_one_letter_code
_entity_poly.pdbx_strand_id
1 'polypeptide(L)'
;MGNNNEVKYAGFLVRVLAWIIDTLIVGIPMKMLEAILDTDSGITVVLSLIFLWFYYGYTVYRWRATIGKKIVGIEILNYDLTPVSLTKASLRFVYSLITYFLLLSPSIAFSMFVWGDGIFSYIGFLIVLIPILMIFFTQKKQVLHDYFAKTIVVDVSSMLKNTPRGTSIEEVTLKNDVDIEDTKYQENEIKQISIIGFIRTIGIIVVVGFGAYYLYVFGMKAYVFGSLAKHKQRSYDNSFHIKYQTKDYNDTKIIFYKKELELYSKEFIEAEGMYDIFAADTKKDLALGCIQYFIKRKNREEWIDAGSNYRKNARNKYANTEDKIQKAKKKSDYMGRHFYTFDLNMVNHIEDEITQVWSDKNDSICENKLPANELYEIFIEKYIPKFDDENIHSRFGSKPQQREIDWYRILKEKRGDVFQKIQQKKEDIRKEEERAEEKRIALIAQKREQRKRKEAKRKKDNDEALLRLKDILFVEKKNLQEIDKLLDKVQNIDFWIDGYYEGNLLYQAIKLEDLNASKILLEKGASTVGMMHFALSDNVNIDFFQLILIDFLKEKNYKNINMLLINAIDQDSSDEKIKIILNHMSKVKKEYIYVVETAIKSCRNSKLIKLLLSKDKKLQHNAKLFSVLHKNSYTCPNKKDIAKLYRLKNDTNEIIEKPLSHKFIRLKK
;
A
#
# COMPACT_ATOMS: atom_id res chain seq x y z
N MET A 1 -32.60 50.91 -11.05
CA MET A 1 -31.24 50.35 -11.12
C MET A 1 -31.02 49.55 -9.84
N GLY A 2 -30.75 48.24 -9.93
CA GLY A 2 -30.64 47.40 -8.74
C GLY A 2 -29.24 47.49 -8.12
N ASN A 3 -29.13 47.99 -6.90
CA ASN A 3 -27.92 47.84 -6.10
C ASN A 3 -27.76 46.36 -5.72
N ASN A 4 -26.98 45.63 -6.52
CA ASN A 4 -26.49 44.32 -6.14
C ASN A 4 -25.49 44.48 -4.99
N ASN A 5 -26.00 44.50 -3.76
CA ASN A 5 -25.20 44.48 -2.54
C ASN A 5 -24.45 43.14 -2.47
N GLU A 6 -23.25 43.11 -3.05
CA GLU A 6 -22.42 41.91 -3.13
C GLU A 6 -22.09 41.40 -1.72
N VAL A 7 -22.44 40.14 -1.45
CA VAL A 7 -22.27 39.54 -0.12
C VAL A 7 -20.78 39.32 0.16
N LYS A 8 -20.22 40.18 1.01
CA LYS A 8 -18.82 40.07 1.40
C LYS A 8 -18.60 38.93 2.40
N TYR A 9 -17.93 37.87 1.95
CA TYR A 9 -17.57 36.74 2.80
C TYR A 9 -16.39 37.04 3.74
N ALA A 10 -16.55 36.68 5.02
CA ALA A 10 -15.56 36.88 6.06
C ALA A 10 -14.25 36.13 5.75
N GLY A 11 -13.14 36.87 5.71
CA GLY A 11 -11.80 36.34 5.39
C GLY A 11 -11.17 35.51 6.49
N PHE A 12 -10.10 34.79 6.15
CA PHE A 12 -9.38 33.88 7.04
C PHE A 12 -8.95 34.55 8.36
N LEU A 13 -8.22 35.67 8.31
CA LEU A 13 -7.68 36.33 9.52
C LEU A 13 -8.76 36.77 10.51
N VAL A 14 -9.90 37.27 10.01
CA VAL A 14 -11.03 37.69 10.86
C VAL A 14 -11.64 36.48 11.59
N ARG A 15 -11.73 35.32 10.92
CA ARG A 15 -12.19 34.08 11.53
C ARG A 15 -11.17 33.49 12.52
N VAL A 16 -9.87 33.61 12.24
CA VAL A 16 -8.80 33.23 13.18
C VAL A 16 -8.88 34.06 14.46
N LEU A 17 -9.04 35.39 14.33
CA LEU A 17 -9.23 36.27 15.48
C LEU A 17 -10.48 35.90 16.30
N ALA A 18 -11.61 35.66 15.62
CA ALA A 18 -12.83 35.19 16.29
C ALA A 18 -12.61 33.86 17.04
N TRP A 19 -11.88 32.92 16.43
CA TRP A 19 -11.56 31.63 17.04
C TRP A 19 -10.63 31.75 18.24
N ILE A 20 -9.65 32.66 18.23
CA ILE A 20 -8.82 32.95 19.42
C ILE A 20 -9.70 33.48 20.57
N ILE A 21 -10.59 34.43 20.28
CA ILE A 21 -11.51 35.00 21.29
C ILE A 21 -12.47 33.92 21.82
N ASP A 22 -13.09 33.13 20.95
CA ASP A 22 -13.94 32.01 21.34
C ASP A 22 -13.17 30.98 22.20
N THR A 23 -11.91 30.69 21.88
CA THR A 23 -11.05 29.76 22.62
C THR A 23 -10.72 30.26 24.01
N LEU A 24 -10.51 31.57 24.21
CA LEU A 24 -10.31 32.16 25.53
C LEU A 24 -11.59 32.13 26.38
N ILE A 25 -12.72 32.53 25.78
CA ILE A 25 -14.04 32.56 26.45
C ILE A 25 -14.49 31.16 26.90
N VAL A 26 -14.25 30.14 26.08
CA VAL A 26 -14.61 28.74 26.38
C VAL A 26 -13.54 28.06 27.22
N GLY A 27 -12.27 28.26 26.90
CA GLY A 27 -11.14 27.51 27.47
C GLY A 27 -10.93 27.76 28.96
N ILE A 28 -11.15 28.99 29.45
CA ILE A 28 -10.98 29.31 30.87
C ILE A 28 -12.06 28.59 31.72
N PRO A 29 -13.38 28.73 31.47
CA PRO A 29 -14.40 27.93 32.17
C PRO A 29 -14.20 26.42 32.03
N MET A 30 -13.78 25.94 30.85
CA MET A 30 -13.49 24.52 30.64
C MET A 30 -12.36 24.01 31.54
N LYS A 31 -11.27 24.77 31.70
CA LYS A 31 -10.17 24.39 32.59
C LYS A 31 -10.52 24.51 34.07
N MET A 32 -11.40 25.44 34.45
CA MET A 32 -11.95 25.49 35.81
C MET A 32 -12.86 24.28 36.08
N LEU A 33 -13.70 23.89 35.13
CA LEU A 33 -14.55 22.69 35.23
C LEU A 33 -13.72 21.41 35.36
N GLU A 34 -12.66 21.28 34.56
CA GLU A 34 -11.70 20.17 34.57
C GLU A 34 -10.91 20.09 35.89
N ALA A 35 -10.60 21.23 36.54
CA ALA A 35 -9.95 21.25 37.84
C ALA A 35 -10.88 20.92 39.03
N ILE A 36 -12.21 21.06 38.85
CA ILE A 36 -13.23 20.73 39.85
C ILE A 36 -13.70 19.27 39.68
N LEU A 37 -13.83 18.81 38.44
CA LEU A 37 -14.28 17.47 38.08
C LEU A 37 -13.08 16.63 37.63
N ASP A 38 -12.53 15.88 38.60
CA ASP A 38 -11.38 14.98 38.47
C ASP A 38 -11.26 14.34 37.07
N THR A 39 -10.09 14.50 36.46
CA THR A 39 -9.90 14.47 34.99
C THR A 39 -10.21 13.12 34.36
N ASP A 40 -10.13 12.05 35.15
CA ASP A 40 -10.17 10.68 34.67
C ASP A 40 -11.61 10.13 34.56
N SER A 41 -12.62 10.93 34.93
CA SER A 41 -14.01 10.54 34.78
C SER A 41 -14.52 10.72 33.34
N GLY A 42 -15.14 9.69 32.78
CA GLY A 42 -15.84 9.80 31.48
C GLY A 42 -17.01 10.81 31.51
N ILE A 43 -17.50 11.16 32.70
CA ILE A 43 -18.52 12.19 32.92
C ILE A 43 -17.97 13.58 32.55
N THR A 44 -16.73 13.89 32.92
CA THR A 44 -16.06 15.17 32.59
C THR A 44 -16.04 15.38 31.07
N VAL A 45 -15.78 14.33 30.27
CA VAL A 45 -15.81 14.39 28.80
C VAL A 45 -17.21 14.65 28.26
N VAL A 46 -18.24 13.98 28.79
CA VAL A 46 -19.64 14.17 28.36
C VAL A 46 -20.13 15.59 28.67
N LEU A 47 -19.86 16.11 29.87
CA LEU A 47 -20.20 17.48 30.26
C LEU A 47 -19.46 18.51 29.39
N SER A 48 -18.18 18.26 29.08
CA SER A 48 -17.40 19.08 28.15
C SER A 48 -18.06 19.19 26.77
N LEU A 49 -18.54 18.06 26.22
CA LEU A 49 -19.20 18.04 24.91
C LEU A 49 -20.55 18.76 24.93
N ILE A 50 -21.32 18.64 26.01
CA ILE A 50 -22.59 19.37 26.20
C ILE A 50 -22.34 20.88 26.28
N PHE A 51 -21.34 21.31 27.07
CA PHE A 51 -20.96 22.72 27.19
C PHE A 51 -20.48 23.29 25.85
N LEU A 52 -19.63 22.55 25.13
CA LEU A 52 -19.16 22.95 23.80
C LEU A 52 -20.28 23.00 22.76
N TRP A 53 -21.25 22.07 22.79
CA TRP A 53 -22.43 22.12 21.93
C TRP A 53 -23.32 23.33 22.26
N PHE A 54 -23.52 23.63 23.55
CA PHE A 54 -24.27 24.81 23.97
C PHE A 54 -23.58 26.09 23.48
N TYR A 55 -22.26 26.21 23.67
CA TYR A 55 -21.52 27.36 23.19
C TYR A 55 -21.52 27.47 21.65
N TYR A 56 -21.11 26.45 20.91
CA TYR A 56 -20.90 26.55 19.45
C TYR A 56 -22.16 26.30 18.61
N GLY A 57 -23.10 25.47 19.10
CA GLY A 57 -24.35 25.17 18.43
C GLY A 57 -25.46 26.15 18.80
N TYR A 58 -25.77 26.29 20.09
CA TYR A 58 -26.92 27.10 20.53
C TYR A 58 -26.70 28.61 20.31
N THR A 59 -25.50 29.16 20.52
CA THR A 59 -25.25 30.59 20.21
C THR A 59 -25.36 30.88 18.70
N VAL A 60 -24.90 29.97 17.84
CA VAL A 60 -25.04 30.13 16.39
C VAL A 60 -26.50 30.07 15.95
N TYR A 61 -27.33 29.26 16.60
CA TYR A 61 -28.79 29.29 16.40
C TYR A 61 -29.42 30.61 16.89
N ARG A 62 -29.20 30.99 18.15
CA ARG A 62 -29.93 32.09 18.81
C ARG A 62 -29.42 33.48 18.43
N TRP A 63 -28.13 33.61 18.12
CA TRP A 63 -27.43 34.88 17.89
C TRP A 63 -26.77 34.98 16.51
N ARG A 64 -26.87 33.95 15.66
CA ARG A 64 -26.20 33.82 14.34
C ARG A 64 -24.67 33.79 14.41
N ALA A 65 -24.10 33.80 15.60
CA ALA A 65 -22.66 33.88 15.83
C ALA A 65 -22.30 33.47 17.26
N THR A 66 -21.09 32.93 17.42
CA THR A 66 -20.42 32.82 18.73
C THR A 66 -19.98 34.21 19.22
N ILE A 67 -19.62 34.34 20.49
CA ILE A 67 -19.30 35.65 21.09
C ILE A 67 -18.08 36.28 20.41
N GLY A 68 -17.01 35.52 20.14
CA GLY A 68 -15.86 36.02 19.38
C GLY A 68 -16.21 36.46 17.96
N LYS A 69 -17.15 35.78 17.29
CA LYS A 69 -17.64 36.14 15.94
C LYS A 69 -18.48 37.42 15.95
N LYS A 70 -19.33 37.61 16.98
CA LYS A 70 -20.04 38.88 17.23
C LYS A 70 -19.06 40.03 17.42
N ILE A 71 -18.04 39.86 18.25
CA ILE A 71 -17.03 40.89 18.55
C ILE A 71 -16.30 41.37 17.28
N VAL A 72 -15.97 40.46 16.36
CA VAL A 72 -15.35 40.84 15.08
C VAL A 72 -16.34 41.17 13.94
N GLY A 73 -17.64 41.26 14.24
CA GLY A 73 -18.66 41.70 13.27
C GLY A 73 -19.00 40.70 12.16
N ILE A 74 -18.91 39.39 12.41
CA ILE A 74 -19.24 38.35 11.42
C ILE A 74 -20.39 37.45 11.87
N GLU A 75 -21.31 37.15 10.95
CA GLU A 75 -22.48 36.27 11.17
C GLU A 75 -22.42 35.01 10.31
N ILE A 76 -23.10 33.96 10.78
CA ILE A 76 -23.25 32.68 10.10
C ILE A 76 -24.68 32.53 9.63
N LEU A 77 -24.83 32.31 8.32
CA LEU A 77 -26.12 32.22 7.63
C LEU A 77 -26.18 30.95 6.78
N ASN A 78 -27.38 30.59 6.35
CA ASN A 78 -27.62 29.62 5.29
C ASN A 78 -27.18 30.19 3.92
N TYR A 79 -27.13 29.36 2.88
CA TYR A 79 -26.77 29.80 1.51
C TYR A 79 -27.73 30.82 0.88
N ASP A 80 -28.97 30.88 1.38
CA ASP A 80 -30.02 31.84 1.03
C ASP A 80 -30.00 33.09 1.94
N LEU A 81 -28.93 33.27 2.72
CA LEU A 81 -28.75 34.35 3.71
C LEU A 81 -29.74 34.33 4.89
N THR A 82 -30.56 33.28 5.02
CA THR A 82 -31.46 33.14 6.17
C THR A 82 -30.73 32.67 7.44
N PRO A 83 -31.29 32.91 8.65
CA PRO A 83 -30.72 32.42 9.90
C PRO A 83 -30.61 30.88 9.94
N VAL A 84 -29.55 30.37 10.58
CA VAL A 84 -29.32 28.93 10.70
C VAL A 84 -30.26 28.32 11.75
N SER A 85 -31.02 27.28 11.37
CA SER A 85 -31.89 26.56 12.32
C SER A 85 -31.08 25.72 13.32
N LEU A 86 -31.66 25.43 14.50
CA LEU A 86 -30.97 24.68 15.57
C LEU A 86 -30.40 23.34 15.10
N THR A 87 -31.13 22.61 14.24
CA THR A 87 -30.66 21.35 13.64
C THR A 87 -29.41 21.56 12.77
N LYS A 88 -29.39 22.60 11.92
CA LYS A 88 -28.21 22.93 11.10
C LYS A 88 -27.04 23.42 11.95
N ALA A 89 -27.30 24.22 12.98
CA ALA A 89 -26.26 24.68 13.91
C ALA A 89 -25.62 23.52 14.68
N SER A 90 -26.43 22.56 15.13
CA SER A 90 -25.96 21.30 15.76
C SER A 90 -25.16 20.44 14.79
N LEU A 91 -25.63 20.25 13.55
CA LEU A 91 -24.87 19.53 12.51
C LEU A 91 -23.52 20.21 12.22
N ARG A 92 -23.49 21.55 12.14
CA ARG A 92 -22.26 22.31 11.97
C ARG A 92 -21.29 22.12 13.13
N PHE A 93 -21.79 22.06 14.36
CA PHE A 93 -20.96 21.71 15.53
C PHE A 93 -20.34 20.32 15.39
N VAL A 94 -21.12 19.29 15.02
CA VAL A 94 -20.61 17.93 14.80
C VAL A 94 -19.56 17.89 13.68
N TYR A 95 -19.79 18.56 12.55
CA TYR A 95 -18.77 18.67 11.48
C TYR A 95 -17.54 19.46 11.94
N SER A 96 -17.68 20.41 12.87
CA SER A 96 -16.53 21.11 13.46
C SER A 96 -15.72 20.19 14.37
N LEU A 97 -16.35 19.30 15.15
CA LEU A 97 -15.64 18.26 15.91
C LEU A 97 -14.83 17.33 14.99
N ILE A 98 -15.41 16.89 13.86
CA ILE A 98 -14.68 16.10 12.86
C ILE A 98 -13.51 16.90 12.27
N THR A 99 -13.71 18.20 12.00
CA THR A 99 -12.64 19.10 11.51
C THR A 99 -11.51 19.22 12.53
N TYR A 100 -11.81 19.43 13.81
CA TYR A 100 -10.82 19.53 14.88
C TYR A 100 -10.13 18.19 15.16
N PHE A 101 -10.85 17.06 15.11
CA PHE A 101 -10.26 15.74 15.25
C PHE A 101 -9.27 15.45 14.11
N LEU A 102 -9.62 15.78 12.86
CA LEU A 102 -8.69 15.69 11.74
C LEU A 102 -7.45 16.58 11.95
N LEU A 103 -7.62 17.80 12.50
CA LEU A 103 -6.51 18.74 12.78
C LEU A 103 -5.60 18.31 13.93
N LEU A 104 -6.15 17.65 14.95
CA LEU A 104 -5.41 17.20 16.13
C LEU A 104 -4.83 15.78 15.97
N SER A 105 -5.37 14.97 15.05
CA SER A 105 -4.91 13.59 14.89
C SER A 105 -3.44 13.47 14.47
N PRO A 106 -2.80 14.39 13.72
CA PRO A 106 -1.36 14.34 13.53
C PRO A 106 -0.58 14.66 14.78
N SER A 107 -1.05 15.52 15.70
CA SER A 107 -0.30 15.75 16.95
C SER A 107 -0.23 14.48 17.79
N ILE A 108 -1.30 13.68 17.78
CA ILE A 108 -1.39 12.37 18.45
C ILE A 108 -0.61 11.31 17.67
N ALA A 109 -0.82 11.21 16.36
CA ALA A 109 -0.14 10.22 15.52
C ALA A 109 1.36 10.51 15.39
N PHE A 110 1.79 11.77 15.31
CA PHE A 110 3.20 12.18 15.31
C PHE A 110 3.86 11.78 16.63
N SER A 111 3.21 11.92 17.79
CA SER A 111 3.80 11.42 19.04
C SER A 111 3.99 9.88 19.06
N MET A 112 3.22 9.13 18.26
CA MET A 112 3.45 7.70 18.00
C MET A 112 4.45 7.40 16.86
N PHE A 113 4.51 8.25 15.82
CA PHE A 113 5.30 8.03 14.59
C PHE A 113 6.61 8.82 14.50
N VAL A 114 6.98 9.60 15.53
CA VAL A 114 8.24 10.37 15.64
C VAL A 114 9.52 9.52 15.57
N TRP A 115 9.40 8.20 15.53
CA TRP A 115 10.51 7.28 15.25
C TRP A 115 10.77 7.02 13.76
N GLY A 116 9.97 7.61 12.86
CA GLY A 116 10.17 7.54 11.42
C GLY A 116 10.46 8.92 10.81
N ASP A 117 11.75 9.23 10.59
CA ASP A 117 12.25 10.47 9.97
C ASP A 117 11.96 10.57 8.44
N GLY A 118 10.78 10.12 8.02
CA GLY A 118 10.38 9.99 6.63
C GLY A 118 9.55 11.15 6.09
N ILE A 119 9.72 11.43 4.79
CA ILE A 119 8.93 12.41 4.01
C ILE A 119 7.41 12.24 4.15
N PHE A 120 6.95 11.01 4.42
CA PHE A 120 5.55 10.68 4.66
C PHE A 120 4.91 11.41 5.85
N SER A 121 5.69 11.76 6.88
CA SER A 121 5.19 12.54 8.03
C SER A 121 4.71 13.93 7.60
N TYR A 122 5.50 14.62 6.77
CA TYR A 122 5.16 15.93 6.20
C TYR A 122 3.97 15.85 5.23
N ILE A 123 3.85 14.78 4.44
CA ILE A 123 2.68 14.55 3.56
C ILE A 123 1.41 14.39 4.39
N GLY A 124 1.46 13.63 5.48
CA GLY A 124 0.34 13.49 6.42
C GLY A 124 -0.10 14.84 7.03
N PHE A 125 0.87 15.69 7.40
CA PHE A 125 0.59 17.04 7.89
C PHE A 125 -0.10 17.91 6.84
N LEU A 126 0.35 17.89 5.58
CA LEU A 126 -0.29 18.63 4.48
C LEU A 126 -1.74 18.20 4.22
N ILE A 127 -2.02 16.89 4.26
CA ILE A 127 -3.39 16.35 4.12
C ILE A 127 -4.30 16.90 5.23
N VAL A 128 -3.79 17.02 6.45
CA VAL A 128 -4.56 17.54 7.58
C VAL A 128 -4.78 19.05 7.55
N LEU A 129 -4.00 19.83 6.80
CA LEU A 129 -4.29 21.25 6.61
C LEU A 129 -5.46 21.51 5.63
N ILE A 130 -5.85 20.53 4.80
CA ILE A 130 -6.91 20.66 3.79
C ILE A 130 -8.23 21.28 4.35
N PRO A 131 -8.78 20.84 5.50
CA PRO A 131 -10.05 21.36 6.03
C PRO A 131 -10.05 22.86 6.34
N ILE A 132 -8.87 23.43 6.65
CA ILE A 132 -8.66 24.88 6.82
C ILE A 132 -8.38 25.52 5.46
N LEU A 133 -7.47 24.96 4.67
CA LEU A 133 -7.03 25.53 3.39
C LEU A 133 -8.16 25.75 2.38
N MET A 134 -9.25 24.97 2.46
CA MET A 134 -10.49 25.21 1.69
C MET A 134 -11.00 26.67 1.71
N ILE A 135 -10.70 27.44 2.77
CA ILE A 135 -11.09 28.85 2.85
C ILE A 135 -10.49 29.74 1.76
N PHE A 136 -9.32 29.37 1.23
CA PHE A 136 -8.64 30.11 0.17
C PHE A 136 -9.11 29.73 -1.24
N PHE A 137 -9.65 28.51 -1.40
CA PHE A 137 -10.04 27.95 -2.69
C PHE A 137 -11.55 27.99 -2.97
N THR A 138 -12.37 28.27 -1.96
CA THR A 138 -13.84 28.37 -2.11
C THR A 138 -14.27 29.82 -2.28
N GLN A 139 -15.11 30.09 -3.29
CA GLN A 139 -15.65 31.44 -3.56
C GLN A 139 -16.34 32.06 -2.33
N LYS A 140 -17.04 31.23 -1.55
CA LYS A 140 -17.75 31.60 -0.32
C LYS A 140 -16.86 31.60 0.95
N LYS A 141 -15.55 31.39 0.79
CA LYS A 141 -14.53 31.29 1.85
C LYS A 141 -14.93 30.31 2.96
N GLN A 142 -15.38 29.13 2.59
CA GLN A 142 -15.87 28.11 3.52
C GLN A 142 -14.73 27.18 3.98
N VAL A 143 -14.72 26.86 5.27
CA VAL A 143 -13.97 25.73 5.82
C VAL A 143 -14.82 24.45 5.76
N LEU A 144 -14.21 23.28 5.95
CA LEU A 144 -14.88 21.98 5.73
C LEU A 144 -16.25 21.84 6.43
N HIS A 145 -16.35 22.26 7.70
CA HIS A 145 -17.61 22.18 8.44
C HIS A 145 -18.69 23.18 7.98
N ASP A 146 -18.29 24.35 7.46
CA ASP A 146 -19.23 25.30 6.85
C ASP A 146 -19.84 24.71 5.58
N TYR A 147 -19.01 24.05 4.78
CA TYR A 147 -19.40 23.43 3.52
C TYR A 147 -20.39 22.28 3.75
N PHE A 148 -20.08 21.34 4.66
CA PHE A 148 -20.99 20.24 4.98
C PHE A 148 -22.30 20.70 5.63
N ALA A 149 -22.26 21.72 6.49
CA ALA A 149 -23.47 22.30 7.09
C ALA A 149 -24.32 23.15 6.11
N LYS A 150 -23.82 23.42 4.90
CA LYS A 150 -24.40 24.37 3.93
C LYS A 150 -24.61 25.77 4.52
N THR A 151 -23.60 26.24 5.25
CA THR A 151 -23.56 27.58 5.87
C THR A 151 -22.42 28.42 5.31
N ILE A 152 -22.56 29.74 5.42
CA ILE A 152 -21.58 30.75 5.04
C ILE A 152 -21.33 31.70 6.20
N VAL A 153 -20.16 32.35 6.23
CA VAL A 153 -19.86 33.41 7.21
C VAL A 153 -19.64 34.73 6.48
N VAL A 154 -20.45 35.73 6.83
CA VAL A 154 -20.54 37.03 6.16
C VAL A 154 -19.97 38.15 7.05
N ASP A 155 -19.37 39.15 6.43
CA ASP A 155 -18.83 40.36 7.08
C ASP A 155 -19.95 41.42 7.20
N VAL A 156 -20.68 41.39 8.33
CA VAL A 156 -21.80 42.31 8.58
C VAL A 156 -21.29 43.74 8.77
N SER A 157 -20.06 43.91 9.29
CA SER A 157 -19.42 45.23 9.43
C SER A 157 -19.29 45.97 8.09
N SER A 158 -19.15 45.23 6.98
CA SER A 158 -19.12 45.80 5.63
C SER A 158 -20.50 46.19 5.09
N MET A 159 -21.55 45.46 5.46
CA MET A 159 -22.93 45.80 5.06
C MET A 159 -23.37 47.11 5.73
N LEU A 160 -23.10 47.26 7.04
CA LEU A 160 -23.44 48.46 7.80
C LEU A 160 -22.71 49.73 7.31
N LYS A 161 -21.56 49.60 6.65
CA LYS A 161 -20.83 50.75 6.08
C LYS A 161 -21.40 51.28 4.76
N ASN A 162 -22.21 50.46 4.06
CA ASN A 162 -22.75 50.80 2.75
C ASN A 162 -24.23 51.23 2.80
N THR A 163 -24.89 51.11 3.95
CA THR A 163 -26.25 51.64 4.14
C THR A 163 -26.22 53.18 4.13
N PRO A 164 -27.06 53.86 3.34
CA PRO A 164 -27.15 55.33 3.36
C PRO A 164 -27.42 55.85 4.78
N ARG A 165 -26.71 56.91 5.16
CA ARG A 165 -26.56 57.39 6.55
C ARG A 165 -27.81 58.06 7.16
N GLY A 166 -29.00 57.79 6.61
CA GLY A 166 -30.28 58.42 6.98
C GLY A 166 -31.50 57.49 6.96
N THR A 167 -31.36 56.20 6.61
CA THR A 167 -32.41 55.19 6.84
C THR A 167 -32.14 54.46 8.15
N SER A 168 -32.95 54.72 9.17
CA SER A 168 -32.94 53.96 10.43
C SER A 168 -33.29 52.49 10.16
N ILE A 169 -32.55 51.58 10.80
CA ILE A 169 -32.66 50.13 10.55
C ILE A 169 -33.95 49.53 11.14
N GLU A 170 -34.66 50.29 11.99
CA GLU A 170 -35.93 49.91 12.60
C GLU A 170 -37.05 49.67 11.58
N GLU A 171 -37.12 50.46 10.49
CA GLU A 171 -38.27 50.38 9.57
C GLU A 171 -38.29 49.10 8.71
N VAL A 172 -37.15 48.43 8.56
CA VAL A 172 -37.00 47.21 7.74
C VAL A 172 -37.08 45.92 8.57
N THR A 173 -36.91 46.00 9.90
CA THR A 173 -36.92 44.81 10.77
C THR A 173 -37.61 45.05 12.11
N LEU A 174 -38.89 44.63 12.14
CA LEU A 174 -39.75 44.33 13.31
C LEU A 174 -40.59 45.49 13.89
N LYS A 175 -41.85 45.51 13.42
CA LYS A 175 -42.99 45.54 14.36
C LYS A 175 -42.81 44.39 15.36
N ASN A 176 -42.41 44.72 16.59
CA ASN A 176 -42.72 44.06 17.87
C ASN A 176 -41.72 44.54 18.95
N ASP A 177 -42.07 45.67 19.55
CA ASP A 177 -41.80 46.18 20.89
C ASP A 177 -40.69 45.49 21.73
N VAL A 178 -39.61 46.23 22.00
CA VAL A 178 -39.18 46.66 23.36
C VAL A 178 -38.30 47.89 23.18
N ASP A 179 -38.70 49.03 23.76
CA ASP A 179 -37.90 50.27 23.76
C ASP A 179 -36.64 50.14 24.63
N ILE A 180 -35.48 50.53 24.09
CA ILE A 180 -34.26 50.83 24.86
C ILE A 180 -33.62 52.09 24.25
N GLU A 181 -33.63 53.17 25.02
CA GLU A 181 -33.17 54.50 24.58
C GLU A 181 -31.68 54.62 24.24
N ASP A 182 -31.44 55.60 23.37
CA ASP A 182 -30.18 56.19 22.92
C ASP A 182 -28.96 56.12 23.84
N THR A 183 -27.90 55.45 23.35
CA THR A 183 -26.50 55.76 23.70
C THR A 183 -25.54 55.33 22.58
N LYS A 184 -25.58 55.96 21.38
CA LYS A 184 -24.61 55.58 20.31
C LYS A 184 -24.31 56.60 19.19
N TYR A 185 -23.45 57.59 19.47
CA TYR A 185 -22.81 58.36 18.38
C TYR A 185 -21.30 58.70 18.51
N GLN A 186 -20.61 58.36 19.61
CA GLN A 186 -19.15 58.60 19.73
C GLN A 186 -18.26 57.32 19.80
N GLU A 187 -18.83 56.11 19.77
CA GLU A 187 -18.04 54.88 19.96
C GLU A 187 -17.19 54.43 18.74
N ASN A 188 -17.48 54.89 17.52
CA ASN A 188 -17.05 54.17 16.32
C ASN A 188 -15.62 54.46 15.82
N GLU A 189 -15.05 55.64 16.09
CA GLU A 189 -13.64 55.91 15.72
C GLU A 189 -12.64 55.36 16.75
N ILE A 190 -12.97 55.42 18.04
CA ILE A 190 -12.14 54.85 19.13
C ILE A 190 -11.99 53.33 18.95
N LYS A 191 -13.01 52.63 18.42
CA LYS A 191 -12.99 51.18 18.22
C LYS A 191 -11.99 50.70 17.14
N GLN A 192 -11.77 51.42 16.04
CA GLN A 192 -10.86 50.91 14.99
C GLN A 192 -9.38 50.93 15.40
N ILE A 193 -8.92 51.99 16.09
CA ILE A 193 -7.53 52.07 16.58
C ILE A 193 -7.31 51.06 17.72
N SER A 194 -8.30 50.88 18.60
CA SER A 194 -8.30 49.87 19.65
C SER A 194 -8.13 48.44 19.12
N ILE A 195 -8.86 48.06 18.06
CA ILE A 195 -8.81 46.69 17.50
C ILE A 195 -7.41 46.32 16.97
N ILE A 196 -6.68 47.24 16.31
CA ILE A 196 -5.33 46.94 15.81
C ILE A 196 -4.34 46.78 16.98
N GLY A 197 -4.45 47.61 18.01
CA GLY A 197 -3.68 47.45 19.25
C GLY A 197 -3.97 46.12 19.92
N PHE A 198 -5.24 45.76 20.08
CA PHE A 198 -5.71 44.51 20.66
C PHE A 198 -5.21 43.27 19.89
N ILE A 199 -5.26 43.29 18.56
CA ILE A 199 -4.72 42.21 17.71
C ILE A 199 -3.20 42.07 17.89
N ARG A 200 -2.45 43.17 17.97
CA ARG A 200 -1.00 43.12 18.24
C ARG A 200 -0.71 42.55 19.62
N THR A 201 -1.42 42.99 20.65
CA THR A 201 -1.27 42.49 22.03
C THR A 201 -1.61 41.00 22.13
N ILE A 202 -2.72 40.55 21.51
CA ILE A 202 -3.05 39.12 21.42
C ILE A 202 -1.96 38.36 20.66
N GLY A 203 -1.47 38.88 19.53
CA GLY A 203 -0.39 38.24 18.76
C GLY A 203 0.87 38.04 19.59
N ILE A 204 1.27 39.04 20.37
CA ILE A 204 2.41 38.97 21.30
C ILE A 204 2.13 37.95 22.41
N ILE A 205 0.96 37.99 23.06
CA ILE A 205 0.59 37.03 24.12
C ILE A 205 0.58 35.60 23.59
N VAL A 206 0.09 35.36 22.37
CA VAL A 206 0.09 34.05 21.73
C VAL A 206 1.53 33.60 21.44
N VAL A 207 2.37 34.43 20.83
CA VAL A 207 3.77 34.07 20.53
C VAL A 207 4.58 33.81 21.80
N VAL A 208 4.45 34.67 22.81
CA VAL A 208 5.13 34.51 24.11
C VAL A 208 4.59 33.29 24.86
N GLY A 209 3.27 33.07 24.85
CA GLY A 209 2.64 31.91 25.49
C GLY A 209 3.04 30.58 24.85
N PHE A 210 3.08 30.51 23.51
CA PHE A 210 3.61 29.35 22.79
C PHE A 210 5.10 29.15 23.05
N GLY A 211 5.90 30.24 23.06
CA GLY A 211 7.32 30.16 23.38
C GLY A 211 7.59 29.63 24.80
N ALA A 212 6.87 30.15 25.79
CA ALA A 212 6.92 29.68 27.17
C ALA A 212 6.44 28.22 27.31
N TYR A 213 5.37 27.83 26.61
CA TYR A 213 4.90 26.44 26.57
C TYR A 213 5.94 25.49 25.96
N TYR A 214 6.57 25.86 24.84
CA TYR A 214 7.64 25.06 24.24
C TYR A 214 8.85 24.95 25.17
N LEU A 215 9.30 26.06 25.78
CA LEU A 215 10.37 26.05 26.78
C LEU A 215 10.04 25.15 27.98
N TYR A 216 8.79 25.18 28.46
CA TYR A 216 8.32 24.30 29.53
C TYR A 216 8.34 22.82 29.10
N VAL A 217 7.79 22.48 27.93
CA VAL A 217 7.75 21.09 27.44
C VAL A 217 9.16 20.55 27.15
N PHE A 218 10.04 21.33 26.54
CA PHE A 218 11.44 20.94 26.32
C PHE A 218 12.23 20.87 27.63
N GLY A 219 12.03 21.80 28.56
CA GLY A 219 12.63 21.78 29.90
C GLY A 219 12.20 20.55 30.71
N MET A 220 10.91 20.23 30.72
CA MET A 220 10.37 19.02 31.37
C MET A 220 10.93 17.74 30.72
N LYS A 221 11.00 17.66 29.39
CA LYS A 221 11.65 16.53 28.70
C LYS A 221 13.13 16.41 29.08
N ALA A 222 13.89 17.50 29.03
CA ALA A 222 15.30 17.51 29.42
C ALA A 222 15.50 17.10 30.88
N TYR A 223 14.63 17.53 31.79
CA TYR A 223 14.62 17.13 33.19
C TYR A 223 14.30 15.64 33.39
N VAL A 224 13.27 15.11 32.71
CA VAL A 224 12.91 13.69 32.78
C VAL A 224 14.02 12.81 32.19
N PHE A 225 14.53 13.11 31.00
CA PHE A 225 15.63 12.33 30.41
C PHE A 225 16.93 12.46 31.22
N GLY A 226 17.26 13.66 31.73
CA GLY A 226 18.42 13.89 32.59
C GLY A 226 18.34 13.16 33.93
N SER A 227 17.16 13.14 34.57
CA SER A 227 16.94 12.40 35.82
C SER A 227 16.96 10.87 35.59
N LEU A 228 16.36 10.37 34.51
CA LEU A 228 16.45 8.96 34.11
C LEU A 228 17.88 8.54 33.81
N ALA A 229 18.65 9.34 33.07
CA ALA A 229 20.06 9.09 32.80
C ALA A 229 20.89 9.07 34.09
N LYS A 230 20.68 10.04 34.99
CA LYS A 230 21.35 10.12 36.30
C LYS A 230 20.97 8.96 37.22
N HIS A 231 19.72 8.49 37.17
CA HIS A 231 19.26 7.30 37.89
C HIS A 231 19.90 6.02 37.33
N LYS A 232 19.93 5.85 36.01
CA LYS A 232 20.60 4.73 35.33
C LYS A 232 22.09 4.69 35.67
N GLN A 233 22.78 5.83 35.65
CA GLN A 233 24.19 5.95 36.03
C GLN A 233 24.40 5.53 37.49
N ARG A 234 23.64 6.10 38.44
CA ARG A 234 23.71 5.71 39.86
C ARG A 234 23.44 4.23 40.10
N SER A 235 22.46 3.65 39.40
CA SER A 235 22.15 2.22 39.48
C SER A 235 23.32 1.37 38.97
N TYR A 236 23.94 1.77 37.85
CA TYR A 236 25.14 1.12 37.31
C TYR A 236 26.36 1.26 38.24
N ASP A 237 26.59 2.44 38.83
CA ASP A 237 27.66 2.67 39.80
C ASP A 237 27.46 1.81 41.06
N ASN A 238 26.27 1.86 41.67
CA ASN A 238 25.92 1.03 42.83
C ASN A 238 26.04 -0.48 42.55
N SER A 239 25.83 -0.90 41.29
CA SER A 239 25.94 -2.31 40.91
C SER A 239 27.33 -2.92 41.10
N PHE A 240 28.39 -2.12 41.27
CA PHE A 240 29.74 -2.62 41.57
C PHE A 240 29.92 -3.08 43.02
N HIS A 241 29.12 -2.56 43.95
CA HIS A 241 29.24 -2.84 45.39
C HIS A 241 28.21 -3.86 45.91
N ILE A 242 27.23 -4.23 45.07
CA ILE A 242 26.20 -5.21 45.41
C ILE A 242 26.69 -6.63 45.08
N LYS A 243 26.55 -7.55 46.03
CA LYS A 243 26.70 -8.99 45.81
C LYS A 243 25.33 -9.57 45.47
N TYR A 244 25.14 -10.02 44.22
CA TYR A 244 23.88 -10.56 43.75
C TYR A 244 23.73 -12.03 44.12
N GLN A 245 22.52 -12.48 44.42
CA GLN A 245 22.24 -13.90 44.60
C GLN A 245 22.14 -14.58 43.23
N THR A 246 22.76 -15.76 43.09
CA THR A 246 22.77 -16.56 41.86
C THR A 246 22.58 -18.03 42.23
N LYS A 247 21.61 -18.70 41.60
CA LYS A 247 21.37 -20.14 41.75
C LYS A 247 22.12 -20.86 40.61
N ASP A 248 23.11 -21.67 40.94
CA ASP A 248 23.81 -22.54 39.96
C ASP A 248 23.13 -23.92 39.79
N TYR A 249 22.09 -24.20 40.60
CA TYR A 249 21.32 -25.43 40.58
C TYR A 249 22.20 -26.70 40.70
N ASN A 250 23.34 -26.59 41.40
CA ASN A 250 24.40 -27.62 41.46
C ASN A 250 24.84 -28.15 40.08
N ASP A 251 24.67 -27.36 39.00
CA ASP A 251 24.97 -27.81 37.66
C ASP A 251 26.47 -27.72 37.36
N THR A 252 27.10 -28.85 37.07
CA THR A 252 28.53 -28.88 36.75
C THR A 252 28.89 -28.10 35.48
N LYS A 253 27.91 -27.79 34.59
CA LYS A 253 28.09 -26.95 33.40
C LYS A 253 27.97 -25.47 33.76
N ILE A 254 26.98 -25.06 34.57
CA ILE A 254 26.89 -23.68 35.07
C ILE A 254 28.12 -23.33 35.92
N ILE A 255 28.57 -24.25 36.80
CA ILE A 255 29.78 -24.07 37.61
C ILE A 255 31.04 -23.95 36.74
N PHE A 256 31.11 -24.68 35.63
CA PHE A 256 32.21 -24.56 34.65
C PHE A 256 32.20 -23.18 33.98
N TYR A 257 31.11 -22.81 33.30
CA TYR A 257 31.04 -21.53 32.59
C TYR A 257 31.07 -20.31 33.52
N LYS A 258 30.71 -20.45 34.81
CA LYS A 258 30.93 -19.43 35.83
C LYS A 258 32.43 -19.13 36.02
N LYS A 259 33.30 -20.14 36.00
CA LYS A 259 34.76 -19.96 36.10
C LYS A 259 35.31 -19.25 34.86
N GLU A 260 34.86 -19.64 33.67
CA GLU A 260 35.21 -18.96 32.41
C GLU A 260 34.74 -17.49 32.44
N LEU A 261 33.48 -17.24 32.83
CA LEU A 261 32.91 -15.89 32.96
C LEU A 261 33.73 -15.03 33.94
N GLU A 262 34.16 -15.59 35.06
CA GLU A 262 35.04 -14.92 36.02
C GLU A 262 36.44 -14.64 35.42
N LEU A 263 37.04 -15.61 34.71
CA LEU A 263 38.33 -15.44 34.04
C LEU A 263 38.30 -14.30 33.01
N TYR A 264 37.36 -14.32 32.08
CA TYR A 264 37.29 -13.28 31.03
C TYR A 264 36.73 -11.96 31.55
N SER A 265 36.02 -11.93 32.68
CA SER A 265 35.75 -10.67 33.41
C SER A 265 37.01 -10.02 33.95
N LYS A 266 38.00 -10.82 34.41
CA LYS A 266 39.33 -10.32 34.80
C LYS A 266 40.11 -9.83 33.58
N GLU A 267 40.20 -10.66 32.52
CA GLU A 267 40.87 -10.27 31.28
C GLU A 267 40.28 -8.98 30.71
N PHE A 268 38.96 -8.82 30.69
CA PHE A 268 38.31 -7.59 30.21
C PHE A 268 38.79 -6.36 31.01
N ILE A 269 38.86 -6.44 32.34
CA ILE A 269 39.32 -5.34 33.20
C ILE A 269 40.81 -5.04 33.00
N GLU A 270 41.62 -6.03 32.64
CA GLU A 270 43.08 -5.91 32.48
C GLU A 270 43.52 -5.60 31.02
N ALA A 271 42.74 -5.97 30.00
CA ALA A 271 43.04 -5.85 28.56
C ALA A 271 43.56 -4.47 28.09
N GLU A 272 44.57 -4.46 27.23
CA GLU A 272 45.22 -3.23 26.74
C GLU A 272 45.07 -3.08 25.23
N GLY A 273 44.08 -2.29 24.81
CA GLY A 273 43.82 -1.98 23.40
C GLY A 273 42.52 -2.58 22.86
N MET A 274 42.16 -2.21 21.63
CA MET A 274 40.84 -2.47 21.04
C MET A 274 40.54 -3.98 20.92
N TYR A 275 41.51 -4.77 20.42
CA TYR A 275 41.33 -6.21 20.20
C TYR A 275 41.18 -6.98 21.51
N ASP A 276 42.03 -6.74 22.50
CA ASP A 276 42.01 -7.49 23.75
C ASP A 276 40.75 -7.16 24.56
N ILE A 277 40.26 -5.91 24.49
CA ILE A 277 38.97 -5.52 25.07
C ILE A 277 37.82 -6.29 24.38
N PHE A 278 37.76 -6.29 23.05
CA PHE A 278 36.72 -7.02 22.29
C PHE A 278 36.76 -8.53 22.58
N ALA A 279 37.93 -9.15 22.46
CA ALA A 279 38.11 -10.59 22.63
C ALA A 279 37.71 -11.05 24.05
N ALA A 280 38.08 -10.29 25.09
CA ALA A 280 37.66 -10.61 26.45
C ALA A 280 36.15 -10.38 26.67
N ASP A 281 35.54 -9.37 26.04
CA ASP A 281 34.11 -9.09 26.14
C ASP A 281 33.27 -10.22 25.52
N THR A 282 33.62 -10.64 24.29
CA THR A 282 32.96 -11.75 23.57
C THR A 282 33.14 -13.09 24.29
N LYS A 283 34.35 -13.44 24.77
CA LYS A 283 34.55 -14.68 25.55
C LYS A 283 33.70 -14.71 26.83
N LYS A 284 33.65 -13.58 27.53
CA LYS A 284 32.83 -13.38 28.73
C LYS A 284 31.34 -13.53 28.41
N ASP A 285 30.87 -13.00 27.28
CA ASP A 285 29.46 -13.08 26.89
C ASP A 285 29.05 -14.43 26.28
N LEU A 286 29.94 -15.12 25.55
CA LEU A 286 29.76 -16.54 25.18
C LEU A 286 29.64 -17.46 26.41
N ALA A 287 30.50 -17.27 27.42
CA ALA A 287 30.38 -18.00 28.69
C ALA A 287 29.07 -17.67 29.43
N LEU A 288 28.62 -16.41 29.38
CA LEU A 288 27.33 -16.01 29.94
C LEU A 288 26.15 -16.66 29.20
N GLY A 289 26.16 -16.68 27.87
CA GLY A 289 25.14 -17.32 27.05
C GLY A 289 25.02 -18.81 27.37
N CYS A 290 26.15 -19.51 27.56
CA CYS A 290 26.11 -20.89 28.03
C CYS A 290 25.49 -21.05 29.43
N ILE A 291 25.77 -20.15 30.39
CA ILE A 291 25.08 -20.14 31.69
C ILE A 291 23.57 -19.93 31.50
N GLN A 292 23.18 -18.95 30.68
CA GLN A 292 21.80 -18.59 30.41
C GLN A 292 21.02 -19.73 29.73
N TYR A 293 21.62 -20.45 28.79
CA TYR A 293 21.05 -21.64 28.16
C TYR A 293 20.68 -22.73 29.21
N PHE A 294 21.60 -23.04 30.14
CA PHE A 294 21.31 -24.04 31.19
C PHE A 294 20.30 -23.55 32.22
N ILE A 295 20.31 -22.26 32.58
CA ILE A 295 19.29 -21.70 33.48
C ILE A 295 17.91 -21.72 32.81
N LYS A 296 17.79 -21.28 31.55
CA LYS A 296 16.52 -21.30 30.78
C LYS A 296 15.90 -22.69 30.73
N ARG A 297 16.73 -23.75 30.59
CA ARG A 297 16.28 -25.15 30.62
C ARG A 297 15.79 -25.64 31.98
N LYS A 298 16.18 -24.99 33.09
CA LYS A 298 15.71 -25.30 34.46
C LYS A 298 14.60 -24.37 34.96
N ASN A 299 14.62 -23.10 34.54
CA ASN A 299 13.61 -22.09 34.83
C ASN A 299 13.48 -21.11 33.64
N ARG A 300 12.35 -21.17 32.92
CA ARG A 300 12.12 -20.35 31.71
C ARG A 300 11.91 -18.87 31.99
N GLU A 301 11.57 -18.47 33.22
CA GLU A 301 11.15 -17.08 33.50
C GLU A 301 12.30 -16.20 34.06
N GLU A 302 13.19 -16.76 34.89
CA GLU A 302 14.23 -15.98 35.60
C GLU A 302 15.59 -15.88 34.87
N TRP A 303 15.79 -16.57 33.74
CA TRP A 303 17.15 -16.78 33.18
C TRP A 303 17.87 -15.50 32.75
N ILE A 304 17.14 -14.45 32.34
CA ILE A 304 17.70 -13.15 31.95
C ILE A 304 18.28 -12.45 33.19
N ASP A 305 17.50 -12.35 34.27
CA ASP A 305 17.92 -11.70 35.52
C ASP A 305 19.00 -12.51 36.24
N ALA A 306 18.89 -13.84 36.24
CA ALA A 306 19.92 -14.71 36.77
C ALA A 306 21.26 -14.52 36.02
N GLY A 307 21.24 -14.51 34.68
CA GLY A 307 22.42 -14.19 33.86
C GLY A 307 22.98 -12.80 34.15
N SER A 308 22.11 -11.78 34.24
CA SER A 308 22.49 -10.42 34.63
C SER A 308 23.24 -10.39 35.98
N ASN A 309 22.79 -11.19 36.95
CA ASN A 309 23.42 -11.32 38.26
C ASN A 309 24.76 -12.08 38.20
N TYR A 310 24.89 -13.13 37.37
CA TYR A 310 26.18 -13.78 37.09
C TYR A 310 27.20 -12.80 36.51
N ARG A 311 26.83 -12.05 35.46
CA ARG A 311 27.70 -11.06 34.80
C ARG A 311 28.16 -9.97 35.80
N LYS A 312 27.25 -9.45 36.63
CA LYS A 312 27.58 -8.46 37.67
C LYS A 312 28.53 -9.05 38.73
N ASN A 313 28.25 -10.24 39.26
CA ASN A 313 29.10 -10.88 40.27
C ASN A 313 30.51 -11.16 39.75
N ALA A 314 30.64 -11.69 38.52
CA ALA A 314 31.93 -11.96 37.89
C ALA A 314 32.75 -10.67 37.69
N ARG A 315 32.12 -9.60 37.19
CA ARG A 315 32.74 -8.27 37.10
C ARG A 315 33.17 -7.75 38.48
N ASN A 316 32.27 -7.74 39.46
CA ASN A 316 32.51 -7.15 40.79
C ASN A 316 33.63 -7.87 41.56
N LYS A 317 33.81 -9.18 41.33
CA LYS A 317 34.92 -9.97 41.90
C LYS A 317 36.30 -9.40 41.57
N TYR A 318 36.47 -8.81 40.38
CA TYR A 318 37.74 -8.25 39.90
C TYR A 318 37.75 -6.72 39.85
N ALA A 319 36.59 -6.08 39.68
CA ALA A 319 36.39 -4.63 39.82
C ALA A 319 36.13 -4.23 41.29
N ASN A 320 37.06 -4.59 42.18
CA ASN A 320 36.93 -4.46 43.64
C ASN A 320 37.67 -3.26 44.24
N THR A 321 38.30 -2.42 43.42
CA THR A 321 38.96 -1.16 43.80
C THR A 321 38.52 -0.06 42.85
N GLU A 322 38.55 1.21 43.28
CA GLU A 322 38.03 2.32 42.46
C GLU A 322 38.73 2.42 41.09
N ASP A 323 40.06 2.23 41.02
CA ASP A 323 40.79 2.16 39.75
C ASP A 323 40.26 1.05 38.82
N LYS A 324 40.03 -0.16 39.34
CA LYS A 324 39.50 -1.28 38.54
C LYS A 324 38.02 -1.08 38.18
N ILE A 325 37.23 -0.43 39.03
CA ILE A 325 35.86 0.00 38.72
C ILE A 325 35.88 0.99 37.55
N GLN A 326 36.72 2.04 37.62
CA GLN A 326 36.83 3.03 36.54
C GLN A 326 37.37 2.42 35.24
N LYS A 327 38.31 1.48 35.30
CA LYS A 327 38.75 0.68 34.14
C LYS A 327 37.60 -0.14 33.54
N ALA A 328 36.82 -0.84 34.36
CA ALA A 328 35.66 -1.60 33.91
C ALA A 328 34.61 -0.70 33.23
N LYS A 329 34.27 0.44 33.84
CA LYS A 329 33.34 1.45 33.27
C LYS A 329 33.85 1.98 31.93
N LYS A 330 35.10 2.48 31.90
CA LYS A 330 35.73 3.03 30.68
C LYS A 330 35.72 2.03 29.52
N LYS A 331 35.92 0.73 29.79
CA LYS A 331 35.90 -0.33 28.79
C LYS A 331 34.48 -0.72 28.37
N SER A 332 33.51 -0.78 29.29
CA SER A 332 32.09 -0.93 28.93
C SER A 332 31.62 0.22 28.03
N ASP A 333 31.97 1.47 28.36
CA ASP A 333 31.67 2.66 27.55
C ASP A 333 32.44 2.67 26.22
N TYR A 334 33.60 2.01 26.15
CA TYR A 334 34.36 1.84 24.93
C TYR A 334 33.66 0.85 24.00
N MET A 335 33.27 -0.32 24.51
CA MET A 335 32.48 -1.32 23.77
C MET A 335 31.15 -0.73 23.27
N GLY A 336 30.46 0.01 24.15
CA GLY A 336 29.26 0.77 23.86
C GLY A 336 29.37 1.67 22.62
N ARG A 337 30.49 2.41 22.49
CA ARG A 337 30.69 3.44 21.45
C ARG A 337 31.40 2.98 20.17
N HIS A 338 32.00 1.79 20.16
CA HIS A 338 32.80 1.31 19.03
C HIS A 338 32.24 0.05 18.37
N PHE A 339 31.50 -0.78 19.12
CA PHE A 339 30.95 -2.04 18.61
C PHE A 339 29.41 -2.03 18.72
N TYR A 340 28.90 -1.75 19.91
CA TYR A 340 27.48 -1.87 20.22
C TYR A 340 26.58 -0.75 19.67
N THR A 341 27.12 0.37 19.18
CA THR A 341 26.31 1.41 18.51
C THR A 341 26.03 1.15 17.03
N PHE A 342 26.71 0.17 16.41
CA PHE A 342 26.63 -0.07 14.96
C PHE A 342 26.38 -1.55 14.62
N ASP A 343 26.99 -2.48 15.35
CA ASP A 343 27.03 -3.91 15.00
C ASP A 343 26.49 -4.84 16.12
N LEU A 344 25.61 -4.30 16.99
CA LEU A 344 25.01 -5.05 18.10
C LEU A 344 24.21 -6.28 17.61
N ASN A 345 23.69 -6.23 16.38
CA ASN A 345 22.89 -7.29 15.81
C ASN A 345 23.74 -8.46 15.29
N MET A 346 24.92 -8.24 14.67
CA MET A 346 25.71 -9.35 14.16
C MET A 346 26.43 -10.11 15.27
N VAL A 347 27.10 -9.39 16.18
CA VAL A 347 27.83 -9.99 17.31
C VAL A 347 26.88 -10.83 18.15
N ASN A 348 25.79 -10.23 18.65
CA ASN A 348 24.82 -10.95 19.47
C ASN A 348 24.17 -12.12 18.71
N HIS A 349 23.85 -11.97 17.41
CA HIS A 349 23.29 -13.08 16.64
C HIS A 349 24.25 -14.27 16.51
N ILE A 350 25.57 -14.04 16.37
CA ILE A 350 26.55 -15.13 16.30
C ILE A 350 26.74 -15.75 17.69
N GLU A 351 26.79 -14.96 18.75
CA GLU A 351 26.82 -15.46 20.14
C GLU A 351 25.57 -16.29 20.46
N ASP A 352 24.39 -15.82 20.07
CA ASP A 352 23.10 -16.50 20.22
C ASP A 352 23.02 -17.78 19.37
N GLU A 353 23.64 -17.81 18.18
CA GLU A 353 23.72 -19.01 17.33
C GLU A 353 24.63 -20.08 17.94
N ILE A 354 25.77 -19.68 18.52
CA ILE A 354 26.74 -20.60 19.16
C ILE A 354 26.19 -21.14 20.47
N THR A 355 25.65 -20.26 21.32
CA THR A 355 25.16 -20.62 22.66
C THR A 355 23.75 -21.20 22.63
N GLN A 356 22.99 -20.93 21.56
CA GLN A 356 21.60 -21.34 21.37
C GLN A 356 20.64 -20.85 22.48
N VAL A 357 20.93 -19.73 23.13
CA VAL A 357 20.11 -19.20 24.25
C VAL A 357 18.62 -19.07 23.89
N TRP A 358 18.29 -18.68 22.67
CA TRP A 358 16.89 -18.55 22.22
C TRP A 358 16.26 -19.84 21.72
N SER A 359 17.07 -20.85 21.35
CA SER A 359 16.62 -22.16 20.88
C SER A 359 15.88 -22.95 21.96
N ASP A 360 14.97 -23.82 21.54
CA ASP A 360 14.40 -24.91 22.37
C ASP A 360 15.08 -26.27 22.06
N LYS A 361 16.10 -26.30 21.19
CA LYS A 361 16.84 -27.53 20.86
C LYS A 361 17.85 -27.91 21.95
N ASN A 362 18.11 -29.21 22.06
CA ASN A 362 19.05 -29.80 23.02
C ASN A 362 20.47 -30.01 22.43
N ASP A 363 20.81 -29.33 21.32
CA ASP A 363 22.06 -29.50 20.58
C ASP A 363 23.02 -28.29 20.68
N SER A 364 22.89 -27.48 21.74
CA SER A 364 23.81 -26.37 22.01
C SER A 364 25.26 -26.84 22.20
N ILE A 365 26.21 -26.14 21.58
CA ILE A 365 27.65 -26.38 21.73
C ILE A 365 28.08 -26.29 23.20
N CYS A 366 27.35 -25.50 24.01
CA CYS A 366 27.57 -25.37 25.45
C CYS A 366 27.54 -26.71 26.21
N GLU A 367 26.84 -27.73 25.71
CA GLU A 367 26.73 -29.06 26.32
C GLU A 367 28.08 -29.75 26.53
N ASN A 368 29.05 -29.47 25.63
CA ASN A 368 30.37 -30.10 25.60
C ASN A 368 31.37 -29.51 26.59
N LYS A 369 31.00 -28.49 27.37
CA LYS A 369 31.92 -27.74 28.27
C LYS A 369 33.19 -27.23 27.57
N LEU A 370 33.04 -26.67 26.36
CA LEU A 370 34.17 -26.06 25.66
C LEU A 370 34.63 -24.80 26.43
N PRO A 371 35.93 -24.59 26.66
CA PRO A 371 36.46 -23.33 27.18
C PRO A 371 36.01 -22.15 26.32
N ALA A 372 35.82 -20.96 26.91
CA ALA A 372 35.31 -19.83 26.12
C ALA A 372 36.32 -19.32 25.09
N ASN A 373 37.61 -19.67 25.22
CA ASN A 373 38.58 -19.53 24.13
C ASN A 373 38.17 -20.34 22.89
N GLU A 374 37.77 -21.61 23.02
CA GLU A 374 37.33 -22.44 21.89
C GLU A 374 35.99 -21.96 21.31
N LEU A 375 35.07 -21.48 22.16
CA LEU A 375 33.84 -20.82 21.71
C LEU A 375 34.16 -19.53 20.92
N TYR A 376 35.20 -18.80 21.31
CA TYR A 376 35.67 -17.59 20.61
C TYR A 376 36.34 -17.92 19.27
N GLU A 377 37.03 -19.06 19.13
CA GLU A 377 37.49 -19.54 17.81
C GLU A 377 36.30 -19.75 16.86
N ILE A 378 35.27 -20.46 17.32
CA ILE A 378 34.03 -20.70 16.55
C ILE A 378 33.32 -19.37 16.23
N PHE A 379 33.32 -18.41 17.15
CA PHE A 379 32.79 -17.06 16.92
C PHE A 379 33.56 -16.34 15.81
N ILE A 380 34.90 -16.31 15.86
CA ILE A 380 35.72 -15.60 14.86
C ILE A 380 35.60 -16.27 13.48
N GLU A 381 35.51 -17.59 13.41
CA GLU A 381 35.24 -18.33 12.16
C GLU A 381 33.87 -17.99 11.54
N LYS A 382 32.87 -17.61 12.34
CA LYS A 382 31.54 -17.16 11.86
C LYS A 382 31.47 -15.65 11.61
N TYR A 383 32.18 -14.86 12.41
CA TYR A 383 32.16 -13.39 12.34
C TYR A 383 32.87 -12.87 11.09
N ILE A 384 34.06 -13.40 10.77
CA ILE A 384 34.85 -12.92 9.62
C ILE A 384 34.09 -13.05 8.29
N PRO A 385 33.48 -14.20 7.92
CA PRO A 385 32.75 -14.32 6.66
C PRO A 385 31.49 -13.46 6.62
N LYS A 386 30.74 -13.36 7.74
CA LYS A 386 29.52 -12.56 7.78
C LYS A 386 29.82 -11.06 7.67
N PHE A 387 30.90 -10.60 8.31
CA PHE A 387 31.40 -9.24 8.16
C PHE A 387 31.89 -8.95 6.72
N ASP A 388 32.61 -9.89 6.08
CA ASP A 388 32.96 -9.81 4.65
C ASP A 388 31.69 -9.61 3.80
N ASP A 389 30.71 -10.51 3.93
CA ASP A 389 29.54 -10.57 3.07
C ASP A 389 28.65 -9.32 3.21
N GLU A 390 28.40 -8.86 4.45
CA GLU A 390 27.59 -7.65 4.70
C GLU A 390 28.27 -6.37 4.18
N ASN A 391 29.60 -6.25 4.30
CA ASN A 391 30.34 -5.09 3.81
C ASN A 391 30.54 -5.08 2.29
N ILE A 392 30.68 -6.24 1.65
CA ILE A 392 30.84 -6.34 0.19
C ILE A 392 29.47 -6.21 -0.53
N HIS A 393 28.37 -6.61 0.11
CA HIS A 393 27.05 -6.70 -0.53
C HIS A 393 25.97 -5.75 0.00
N SER A 394 26.32 -4.75 0.81
CA SER A 394 25.46 -3.62 1.21
C SER A 394 24.91 -2.84 0.00
N ARG A 395 23.83 -3.34 -0.63
CA ARG A 395 23.10 -2.67 -1.72
C ARG A 395 22.29 -1.44 -1.23
N PHE A 396 22.17 -1.23 0.08
CA PHE A 396 21.27 -0.25 0.69
C PHE A 396 21.92 0.68 1.72
N GLY A 397 23.20 1.01 1.55
CA GLY A 397 23.52 2.45 1.55
C GLY A 397 24.11 3.09 2.81
N SER A 398 24.86 2.38 3.64
CA SER A 398 25.96 3.02 4.39
C SER A 398 27.27 2.30 4.07
N LYS A 399 28.28 3.04 3.60
CA LYS A 399 29.66 2.54 3.60
C LYS A 399 30.04 2.22 5.06
N PRO A 400 30.79 1.15 5.33
CA PRO A 400 31.32 0.93 6.66
C PRO A 400 32.06 2.17 7.15
N GLN A 401 31.84 2.53 8.41
CA GLN A 401 32.54 3.63 9.02
C GLN A 401 34.03 3.30 9.08
N GLN A 402 34.88 4.33 9.01
CA GLN A 402 36.34 4.13 9.06
C GLN A 402 36.76 3.29 10.28
N ARG A 403 36.03 3.40 11.40
CA ARG A 403 36.23 2.60 12.62
C ARG A 403 36.02 1.10 12.42
N GLU A 404 35.05 0.69 11.61
CA GLU A 404 34.77 -0.72 11.30
C GLU A 404 35.86 -1.30 10.40
N ILE A 405 36.34 -0.51 9.43
CA ILE A 405 37.47 -0.85 8.57
C ILE A 405 38.76 -0.98 9.39
N ASP A 406 39.00 -0.06 10.33
CA ASP A 406 40.17 -0.08 11.22
C ASP A 406 40.10 -1.24 12.23
N TRP A 407 38.91 -1.52 12.78
CA TRP A 407 38.67 -2.72 13.60
C TRP A 407 38.97 -3.99 12.81
N TYR A 408 38.40 -4.14 11.61
CA TYR A 408 38.60 -5.32 10.79
C TYR A 408 40.07 -5.51 10.37
N ARG A 409 40.80 -4.42 10.16
CA ARG A 409 42.26 -4.45 9.94
C ARG A 409 43.00 -5.01 11.16
N ILE A 410 42.69 -4.52 12.35
CA ILE A 410 43.28 -5.02 13.62
C ILE A 410 42.93 -6.50 13.84
N LEU A 411 41.67 -6.89 13.59
CA LEU A 411 41.22 -8.28 13.71
C LEU A 411 42.00 -9.18 12.74
N LYS A 412 42.17 -8.75 11.49
CA LYS A 412 42.94 -9.46 10.46
C LYS A 412 44.43 -9.58 10.77
N GLU A 413 45.02 -8.55 11.38
CA GLU A 413 46.41 -8.59 11.85
C GLU A 413 46.56 -9.58 13.01
N LYS A 414 45.67 -9.52 14.00
CA LYS A 414 45.72 -10.38 15.21
C LYS A 414 45.34 -11.83 14.94
N ARG A 415 44.47 -12.11 13.96
CA ARG A 415 43.91 -13.44 13.64
C ARG A 415 44.17 -13.89 12.20
N GLY A 416 45.32 -13.50 11.64
CA GLY A 416 45.72 -13.86 10.27
C GLY A 416 45.66 -15.37 9.98
N ASP A 417 45.84 -16.21 10.99
CA ASP A 417 45.68 -17.67 10.93
C ASP A 417 44.26 -18.10 10.53
N VAL A 418 43.22 -17.49 11.14
CA VAL A 418 41.81 -17.79 10.84
C VAL A 418 41.44 -17.26 9.47
N PHE A 419 41.93 -16.07 9.11
CA PHE A 419 41.75 -15.54 7.76
C PHE A 419 42.34 -16.47 6.70
N GLN A 420 43.53 -17.03 6.92
CA GLN A 420 44.12 -18.02 6.00
C GLN A 420 43.28 -19.30 5.91
N LYS A 421 42.83 -19.86 7.05
CA LYS A 421 41.92 -21.02 7.08
C LYS A 421 40.60 -20.76 6.32
N ILE A 422 39.98 -19.60 6.53
CA ILE A 422 38.74 -19.20 5.85
C ILE A 422 38.96 -19.06 4.34
N GLN A 423 40.05 -18.42 3.92
CA GLN A 423 40.36 -18.26 2.50
C GLN A 423 40.65 -19.60 1.83
N GLN A 424 41.39 -20.50 2.48
CA GLN A 424 41.59 -21.86 1.99
C GLN A 424 40.27 -22.63 1.87
N LYS A 425 39.39 -22.54 2.88
CA LYS A 425 38.05 -23.15 2.84
C LYS A 425 37.16 -22.57 1.72
N LYS A 426 37.18 -21.25 1.50
CA LYS A 426 36.47 -20.60 0.38
C LYS A 426 37.00 -21.10 -0.98
N GLU A 427 38.32 -21.25 -1.11
CA GLU A 427 38.98 -21.78 -2.31
C GLU A 427 38.64 -23.26 -2.58
N ASP A 428 38.61 -24.09 -1.54
CA ASP A 428 38.29 -25.51 -1.68
C ASP A 428 36.81 -25.74 -2.01
N ILE A 429 35.89 -24.94 -1.44
CA ILE A 429 34.47 -24.92 -1.83
C ILE A 429 34.33 -24.52 -3.30
N ARG A 430 35.00 -23.45 -3.76
CA ARG A 430 34.96 -23.04 -5.17
C ARG A 430 35.39 -24.16 -6.11
N LYS A 431 36.48 -24.86 -5.80
CA LYS A 431 36.94 -26.02 -6.60
C LYS A 431 35.95 -27.18 -6.60
N GLU A 432 35.17 -27.37 -5.53
CA GLU A 432 34.11 -28.37 -5.49
C GLU A 432 32.90 -27.96 -6.35
N GLU A 433 32.48 -26.69 -6.28
CA GLU A 433 31.42 -26.13 -7.11
C GLU A 433 31.76 -26.16 -8.61
N GLU A 434 32.98 -25.80 -8.99
CA GLU A 434 33.49 -25.91 -10.37
C GLU A 434 33.40 -27.36 -10.89
N ARG A 435 33.89 -28.35 -10.12
CA ARG A 435 33.77 -29.78 -10.45
C ARG A 435 32.32 -30.27 -10.51
N ALA A 436 31.42 -29.68 -9.74
CA ALA A 436 30.00 -30.03 -9.74
C ALA A 436 29.29 -29.48 -10.99
N GLU A 437 29.58 -28.23 -11.40
CA GLU A 437 29.01 -27.63 -12.60
C GLU A 437 29.59 -28.26 -13.87
N GLU A 438 30.88 -28.63 -13.91
CA GLU A 438 31.46 -29.44 -15.00
C GLU A 438 30.69 -30.75 -15.22
N LYS A 439 30.43 -31.51 -14.14
CA LYS A 439 29.61 -32.74 -14.19
C LYS A 439 28.19 -32.46 -14.68
N ARG A 440 27.60 -31.33 -14.28
CA ARG A 440 26.26 -30.92 -14.70
C ARG A 440 26.21 -30.57 -16.18
N ILE A 441 27.18 -29.81 -16.69
CA ILE A 441 27.33 -29.45 -18.11
C ILE A 441 27.52 -30.73 -18.94
N ALA A 442 28.37 -31.65 -18.51
CA ALA A 442 28.57 -32.95 -19.17
C ALA A 442 27.27 -33.77 -19.25
N LEU A 443 26.51 -33.85 -18.14
CA LEU A 443 25.20 -34.52 -18.11
C LEU A 443 24.16 -33.85 -19.02
N ILE A 444 24.15 -32.52 -19.10
CA ILE A 444 23.27 -31.77 -20.01
C ILE A 444 23.66 -32.03 -21.47
N ALA A 445 24.95 -32.05 -21.80
CA ALA A 445 25.45 -32.37 -23.14
C ALA A 445 25.04 -33.80 -23.56
N GLN A 446 25.26 -34.79 -22.69
CA GLN A 446 24.85 -36.18 -22.91
C GLN A 446 23.34 -36.31 -23.15
N LYS A 447 22.51 -35.63 -22.33
CA LYS A 447 21.05 -35.62 -22.49
C LYS A 447 20.61 -34.92 -23.79
N ARG A 448 21.28 -33.84 -24.20
CA ARG A 448 21.02 -33.17 -25.49
C ARG A 448 21.34 -34.08 -26.66
N GLU A 449 22.45 -34.82 -26.61
CA GLU A 449 22.81 -35.75 -27.67
C GLU A 449 21.81 -36.92 -27.77
N GLN A 450 21.40 -37.51 -26.63
CA GLN A 450 20.36 -38.53 -26.60
C GLN A 450 19.02 -38.05 -27.15
N ARG A 451 18.64 -36.78 -26.91
CA ARG A 451 17.46 -36.15 -27.51
C ARG A 451 17.59 -36.04 -29.02
N LYS A 452 18.69 -35.46 -29.53
CA LYS A 452 18.96 -35.37 -30.97
C LYS A 452 18.88 -36.73 -31.68
N ARG A 453 19.44 -37.79 -31.08
CA ARG A 453 19.36 -39.17 -31.63
C ARG A 453 17.91 -39.69 -31.68
N LYS A 454 17.09 -39.41 -30.64
CA LYS A 454 15.66 -39.79 -30.60
C LYS A 454 14.81 -38.99 -31.58
N GLU A 455 15.06 -37.68 -31.69
CA GLU A 455 14.38 -36.76 -32.60
C GLU A 455 14.68 -37.09 -34.06
N ALA A 456 15.95 -37.35 -34.42
CA ALA A 456 16.35 -37.78 -35.76
C ALA A 456 15.68 -39.10 -36.17
N LYS A 457 15.58 -40.07 -35.25
CA LYS A 457 14.85 -41.32 -35.50
C LYS A 457 13.35 -41.05 -35.73
N ARG A 458 12.69 -40.33 -34.81
CA ARG A 458 11.26 -39.97 -34.94
C ARG A 458 10.97 -39.25 -36.25
N LYS A 459 11.80 -38.28 -36.64
CA LYS A 459 11.63 -37.54 -37.90
C LYS A 459 11.66 -38.49 -39.10
N LYS A 460 12.64 -39.40 -39.18
CA LYS A 460 12.70 -40.39 -40.26
C LYS A 460 11.45 -41.27 -40.32
N ASP A 461 11.04 -41.81 -39.17
CA ASP A 461 9.87 -42.68 -39.06
C ASP A 461 8.57 -41.93 -39.49
N ASN A 462 8.48 -40.62 -39.23
CA ASN A 462 7.36 -39.76 -39.59
C ASN A 462 7.34 -39.38 -41.09
N ASP A 463 8.49 -39.00 -41.65
CA ASP A 463 8.61 -38.60 -43.07
C ASP A 463 8.20 -39.75 -44.00
N GLU A 464 8.54 -41.00 -43.63
CA GLU A 464 8.12 -42.23 -44.33
C GLU A 464 6.60 -42.47 -44.25
N ALA A 465 6.00 -42.26 -43.07
CA ALA A 465 4.55 -42.42 -42.88
C ALA A 465 3.72 -41.37 -43.65
N LEU A 466 4.20 -40.12 -43.70
CA LEU A 466 3.53 -39.02 -44.40
C LEU A 466 3.56 -39.19 -45.93
N LEU A 467 4.64 -39.76 -46.48
CA LEU A 467 4.73 -40.06 -47.91
C LEU A 467 3.63 -41.05 -48.32
N ARG A 468 3.58 -42.20 -47.63
CA ARG A 468 2.59 -43.26 -47.87
C ARG A 468 1.14 -42.79 -47.68
N LEU A 469 0.89 -41.91 -46.71
CA LEU A 469 -0.45 -41.35 -46.49
C LEU A 469 -0.91 -40.47 -47.66
N LYS A 470 -0.01 -39.73 -48.32
CA LYS A 470 -0.35 -38.94 -49.53
C LYS A 470 -0.73 -39.83 -50.71
N ASP A 471 0.05 -40.88 -50.95
CA ASP A 471 -0.18 -41.80 -52.07
C ASP A 471 -1.58 -42.45 -51.96
N ILE A 472 -1.94 -42.94 -50.76
CA ILE A 472 -3.24 -43.56 -50.51
C ILE A 472 -4.41 -42.56 -50.57
N LEU A 473 -4.23 -41.33 -50.05
CA LEU A 473 -5.29 -40.32 -50.06
C LEU A 473 -5.61 -39.79 -51.46
N PHE A 474 -4.59 -39.53 -52.28
CA PHE A 474 -4.74 -38.79 -53.54
C PHE A 474 -4.61 -39.63 -54.81
N VAL A 475 -4.01 -40.83 -54.75
CA VAL A 475 -3.83 -41.70 -55.92
C VAL A 475 -4.78 -42.91 -55.90
N GLU A 476 -4.82 -43.67 -54.80
CA GLU A 476 -5.39 -45.02 -54.82
C GLU A 476 -6.90 -45.14 -54.53
N LYS A 477 -7.58 -44.03 -54.21
CA LYS A 477 -9.03 -43.95 -53.94
C LYS A 477 -9.61 -45.08 -53.05
N LYS A 478 -9.64 -44.78 -51.74
CA LYS A 478 -10.59 -45.31 -50.73
C LYS A 478 -10.32 -46.69 -50.10
N ASN A 479 -9.13 -46.90 -49.51
CA ASN A 479 -9.00 -47.84 -48.39
C ASN A 479 -9.04 -47.11 -47.03
N LEU A 480 -10.24 -46.93 -46.47
CA LEU A 480 -10.45 -46.22 -45.20
C LEU A 480 -9.71 -46.87 -44.01
N GLN A 481 -9.57 -48.20 -43.99
CA GLN A 481 -8.88 -48.89 -42.89
C GLN A 481 -7.36 -48.65 -42.90
N GLU A 482 -6.77 -48.49 -44.08
CA GLU A 482 -5.33 -48.18 -44.18
C GLU A 482 -5.03 -46.71 -43.90
N ILE A 483 -5.94 -45.81 -44.32
CA ILE A 483 -5.91 -44.39 -43.92
C ILE A 483 -5.93 -44.27 -42.40
N ASP A 484 -6.85 -44.95 -41.70
CA ASP A 484 -6.92 -44.92 -40.23
C ASP A 484 -5.64 -45.44 -39.57
N LYS A 485 -5.13 -46.59 -40.01
CA LYS A 485 -3.90 -47.19 -39.47
C LYS A 485 -2.64 -46.34 -39.69
N LEU A 486 -2.63 -45.49 -40.72
CA LEU A 486 -1.56 -44.52 -40.96
C LEU A 486 -1.79 -43.23 -40.17
N LEU A 487 -3.03 -42.75 -40.07
CA LEU A 487 -3.36 -41.60 -39.23
C LEU A 487 -3.05 -41.85 -37.75
N ASP A 488 -3.30 -43.03 -37.19
CA ASP A 488 -2.93 -43.35 -35.79
C ASP A 488 -1.41 -43.30 -35.54
N LYS A 489 -0.60 -43.71 -36.53
CA LYS A 489 0.87 -43.58 -36.47
C LYS A 489 1.32 -42.13 -36.55
N VAL A 490 0.57 -41.32 -37.31
CA VAL A 490 0.85 -39.91 -37.60
C VAL A 490 0.31 -38.99 -36.50
N GLN A 491 -0.77 -39.33 -35.80
CA GLN A 491 -1.35 -38.54 -34.69
C GLN A 491 -0.48 -38.53 -33.42
N ASN A 492 0.48 -39.45 -33.29
CA ASN A 492 1.50 -39.40 -32.22
C ASN A 492 2.66 -38.43 -32.53
N ILE A 493 2.55 -37.67 -33.62
CA ILE A 493 3.41 -36.52 -33.91
C ILE A 493 2.80 -35.30 -33.18
N ASP A 494 3.60 -34.62 -32.36
CA ASP A 494 3.28 -33.25 -31.90
C ASP A 494 3.28 -32.31 -33.11
N PHE A 495 2.16 -32.26 -33.84
CA PHE A 495 1.97 -31.44 -35.04
C PHE A 495 2.01 -29.92 -34.77
N TRP A 496 2.05 -29.54 -33.49
CA TRP A 496 2.24 -28.18 -33.02
C TRP A 496 3.64 -27.59 -33.22
N ILE A 497 4.64 -28.38 -33.64
CA ILE A 497 6.04 -27.91 -33.69
C ILE A 497 6.29 -26.85 -34.78
N ASP A 498 5.52 -26.85 -35.88
CA ASP A 498 5.41 -25.72 -36.81
C ASP A 498 4.02 -25.73 -37.45
N GLY A 499 3.25 -24.64 -37.28
CA GLY A 499 1.80 -24.56 -37.56
C GLY A 499 1.35 -24.64 -39.04
N TYR A 500 2.10 -25.33 -39.89
CA TYR A 500 1.89 -25.48 -41.33
C TYR A 500 1.54 -26.91 -41.78
N TYR A 501 1.80 -27.95 -40.98
CA TYR A 501 1.78 -29.34 -41.49
C TYR A 501 0.43 -30.07 -41.45
N GLU A 502 -0.37 -29.98 -40.38
CA GLU A 502 -1.79 -30.39 -40.45
C GLU A 502 -2.55 -29.61 -41.52
N GLY A 503 -2.12 -28.36 -41.73
CA GLY A 503 -2.52 -27.53 -42.84
C GLY A 503 -2.41 -28.26 -44.19
N ASN A 504 -1.31 -28.96 -44.45
CA ASN A 504 -0.93 -29.28 -45.82
C ASN A 504 -1.83 -30.35 -46.50
N LEU A 505 -2.31 -31.36 -45.78
CA LEU A 505 -3.17 -32.42 -46.37
C LEU A 505 -4.59 -31.94 -46.61
N LEU A 506 -5.24 -31.31 -45.62
CA LEU A 506 -6.59 -30.79 -45.79
C LEU A 506 -6.59 -29.56 -46.73
N TYR A 507 -5.50 -28.77 -46.78
CA TYR A 507 -5.33 -27.69 -47.77
C TYR A 507 -5.17 -28.26 -49.19
N GLN A 508 -4.41 -29.34 -49.37
CA GLN A 508 -4.33 -30.03 -50.65
C GLN A 508 -5.69 -30.59 -51.07
N ALA A 509 -6.44 -31.20 -50.15
CA ALA A 509 -7.80 -31.69 -50.44
C ALA A 509 -8.77 -30.56 -50.85
N ILE A 510 -8.75 -29.41 -50.16
CA ILE A 510 -9.56 -28.24 -50.54
C ILE A 510 -9.08 -27.64 -51.88
N LYS A 511 -7.77 -27.53 -52.09
CA LYS A 511 -7.16 -26.98 -53.33
C LYS A 511 -7.41 -27.87 -54.56
N LEU A 512 -7.57 -29.17 -54.36
CA LEU A 512 -7.95 -30.16 -55.39
C LEU A 512 -9.47 -30.31 -55.53
N GLU A 513 -10.26 -29.57 -54.75
CA GLU A 513 -11.73 -29.65 -54.69
C GLU A 513 -12.26 -31.08 -54.38
N ASP A 514 -11.52 -31.90 -53.63
CA ASP A 514 -12.00 -33.20 -53.14
C ASP A 514 -12.71 -33.07 -51.77
N LEU A 515 -14.03 -32.97 -51.85
CA LEU A 515 -14.92 -32.83 -50.69
C LEU A 515 -14.93 -34.10 -49.81
N ASN A 516 -14.69 -35.29 -50.39
CA ASN A 516 -14.64 -36.54 -49.63
C ASN A 516 -13.35 -36.64 -48.83
N ALA A 517 -12.20 -36.33 -49.46
CA ALA A 517 -10.91 -36.28 -48.76
C ALA A 517 -10.94 -35.26 -47.62
N SER A 518 -11.47 -34.07 -47.87
CA SER A 518 -11.63 -33.03 -46.83
C SER A 518 -12.53 -33.49 -45.69
N LYS A 519 -13.65 -34.16 -45.98
CA LYS A 519 -14.55 -34.70 -44.97
C LYS A 519 -13.89 -35.78 -44.11
N ILE A 520 -13.17 -36.72 -44.72
CA ILE A 520 -12.44 -37.77 -43.99
C ILE A 520 -11.38 -37.17 -43.07
N LEU A 521 -10.61 -36.19 -43.56
CA LEU A 521 -9.58 -35.52 -42.75
C LEU A 521 -10.16 -34.77 -41.55
N LEU A 522 -11.30 -34.08 -41.73
CA LEU A 522 -12.01 -33.39 -40.65
C LEU A 522 -12.63 -34.38 -39.64
N GLU A 523 -13.25 -35.47 -40.11
CA GLU A 523 -13.77 -36.52 -39.24
C GLU A 523 -12.68 -37.24 -38.42
N LYS A 524 -11.42 -37.16 -38.86
CA LYS A 524 -10.23 -37.68 -38.16
C LYS A 524 -9.45 -36.61 -37.39
N GLY A 525 -10.02 -35.42 -37.21
CA GLY A 525 -9.51 -34.39 -36.29
C GLY A 525 -8.41 -33.48 -36.86
N ALA A 526 -8.26 -33.38 -38.19
CA ALA A 526 -7.35 -32.39 -38.79
C ALA A 526 -7.76 -30.96 -38.39
N SER A 527 -6.86 -30.17 -37.79
CA SER A 527 -7.23 -28.86 -37.24
C SER A 527 -7.66 -27.86 -38.31
N THR A 528 -8.87 -27.33 -38.15
CA THR A 528 -9.41 -26.24 -38.97
C THR A 528 -8.85 -24.86 -38.60
N VAL A 529 -8.20 -24.73 -37.42
CA VAL A 529 -7.78 -23.43 -36.86
C VAL A 529 -6.79 -22.70 -37.76
N GLY A 530 -5.81 -23.41 -38.33
CA GLY A 530 -4.84 -22.84 -39.28
C GLY A 530 -5.43 -22.52 -40.66
N MET A 531 -6.56 -23.13 -41.03
CA MET A 531 -7.18 -22.97 -42.35
C MET A 531 -8.21 -21.87 -42.44
N MET A 532 -8.60 -21.28 -41.32
CA MET A 532 -9.71 -20.33 -41.29
C MET A 532 -9.51 -19.17 -42.25
N HIS A 533 -8.28 -18.66 -42.36
CA HIS A 533 -7.92 -17.59 -43.29
C HIS A 533 -7.98 -18.03 -44.76
N PHE A 534 -7.76 -19.31 -45.08
CA PHE A 534 -7.90 -19.83 -46.44
C PHE A 534 -9.37 -20.08 -46.80
N ALA A 535 -10.14 -20.72 -45.90
CA ALA A 535 -11.56 -21.01 -46.10
C ALA A 535 -12.42 -19.75 -46.36
N LEU A 536 -11.99 -18.60 -45.81
CA LEU A 536 -12.62 -17.29 -45.99
C LEU A 536 -12.31 -16.62 -47.35
N SER A 537 -11.28 -17.06 -48.08
CA SER A 537 -11.00 -16.58 -49.43
C SER A 537 -12.16 -16.91 -50.38
N ASP A 538 -12.55 -15.98 -51.24
CA ASP A 538 -13.64 -16.21 -52.21
C ASP A 538 -13.37 -17.34 -53.21
N ASN A 539 -12.10 -17.72 -53.39
CA ASN A 539 -11.70 -18.88 -54.21
C ASN A 539 -12.09 -20.23 -53.61
N VAL A 540 -12.47 -20.31 -52.33
CA VAL A 540 -12.90 -21.57 -51.71
C VAL A 540 -14.41 -21.75 -51.89
N ASN A 541 -14.80 -22.82 -52.60
CA ASN A 541 -16.18 -23.23 -52.83
C ASN A 541 -17.01 -23.27 -51.53
N ILE A 542 -18.28 -22.87 -51.64
CA ILE A 542 -19.21 -22.69 -50.52
C ILE A 542 -19.44 -23.95 -49.69
N ASP A 543 -19.35 -25.14 -50.30
CA ASP A 543 -19.57 -26.43 -49.63
C ASP A 543 -18.38 -26.79 -48.73
N PHE A 544 -17.15 -26.52 -49.17
CA PHE A 544 -15.95 -26.64 -48.32
C PHE A 544 -15.98 -25.63 -47.17
N PHE A 545 -16.40 -24.40 -47.46
CA PHE A 545 -16.56 -23.40 -46.42
C PHE A 545 -17.58 -23.84 -45.36
N GLN A 546 -18.72 -24.41 -45.77
CA GLN A 546 -19.70 -24.98 -44.84
C GLN A 546 -19.15 -26.16 -44.06
N LEU A 547 -18.41 -27.07 -44.70
CA LEU A 547 -17.82 -28.25 -44.06
C LEU A 547 -16.80 -27.85 -42.96
N ILE A 548 -15.88 -26.94 -43.28
CA ILE A 548 -14.87 -26.39 -42.36
C ILE A 548 -15.56 -25.61 -41.23
N LEU A 549 -16.57 -24.81 -41.54
CA LEU A 549 -17.34 -24.05 -40.56
C LEU A 549 -18.07 -24.98 -39.57
N ILE A 550 -18.74 -26.02 -40.06
CA ILE A 550 -19.45 -26.99 -39.22
C ILE A 550 -18.47 -27.67 -38.27
N ASP A 551 -17.29 -28.06 -38.76
CA ASP A 551 -16.29 -28.75 -37.97
C ASP A 551 -15.67 -27.85 -36.88
N PHE A 552 -15.22 -26.65 -37.26
CA PHE A 552 -14.71 -25.62 -36.34
C PHE A 552 -15.74 -25.22 -35.26
N LEU A 553 -17.04 -25.31 -35.57
CA LEU A 553 -18.12 -25.07 -34.61
C LEU A 553 -18.36 -26.24 -33.62
N LYS A 554 -17.88 -27.47 -33.91
CA LYS A 554 -18.02 -28.63 -32.99
C LYS A 554 -17.30 -28.41 -31.66
N GLU A 555 -16.16 -27.71 -31.66
CA GLU A 555 -15.35 -27.45 -30.46
C GLU A 555 -16.04 -26.54 -29.43
N LYS A 556 -17.17 -25.88 -29.78
CA LYS A 556 -17.90 -24.92 -28.93
C LYS A 556 -17.03 -23.77 -28.40
N ASN A 557 -15.90 -23.48 -29.04
CA ASN A 557 -14.97 -22.44 -28.62
C ASN A 557 -15.42 -21.07 -29.15
N TYR A 558 -16.24 -20.36 -28.39
CA TYR A 558 -16.83 -19.07 -28.81
C TYR A 558 -15.79 -17.98 -29.16
N LYS A 559 -14.57 -18.06 -28.60
CA LYS A 559 -13.45 -17.18 -28.96
C LYS A 559 -13.06 -17.36 -30.44
N ASN A 560 -13.07 -18.60 -30.91
CA ASN A 560 -12.75 -18.96 -32.28
C ASN A 560 -13.84 -18.47 -33.25
N ILE A 561 -15.13 -18.52 -32.85
CA ILE A 561 -16.26 -17.99 -33.65
C ILE A 561 -16.17 -16.46 -33.82
N ASN A 562 -15.80 -15.74 -32.76
CA ASN A 562 -15.62 -14.29 -32.83
C ASN A 562 -14.44 -13.92 -33.75
N MET A 563 -13.33 -14.66 -33.64
CA MET A 563 -12.16 -14.48 -34.51
C MET A 563 -12.49 -14.79 -35.97
N LEU A 564 -13.26 -15.85 -36.23
CA LEU A 564 -13.77 -16.18 -37.57
C LEU A 564 -14.58 -15.04 -38.17
N LEU A 565 -15.58 -14.50 -37.45
CA LEU A 565 -16.42 -13.44 -38.00
C LEU A 565 -15.57 -12.19 -38.29
N ILE A 566 -14.67 -11.80 -37.37
CA ILE A 566 -13.74 -10.67 -37.56
C ILE A 566 -12.89 -10.89 -38.81
N ASN A 567 -12.28 -12.07 -38.97
CA ASN A 567 -11.46 -12.39 -40.14
C ASN A 567 -12.28 -12.38 -41.45
N ALA A 568 -13.53 -12.85 -41.43
CA ALA A 568 -14.44 -12.80 -42.58
C ALA A 568 -14.78 -11.37 -43.01
N ILE A 569 -14.86 -10.45 -42.05
CA ILE A 569 -15.11 -9.02 -42.28
C ILE A 569 -13.84 -8.33 -42.79
N ASP A 570 -12.68 -8.67 -42.23
CA ASP A 570 -11.39 -8.07 -42.57
C ASP A 570 -10.84 -8.54 -43.94
N GLN A 571 -11.35 -9.66 -44.47
CA GLN A 571 -10.93 -10.26 -45.74
C GLN A 571 -11.93 -10.06 -46.90
N ASP A 572 -12.96 -9.23 -46.70
CA ASP A 572 -14.04 -8.97 -47.66
C ASP A 572 -14.72 -10.24 -48.22
N SER A 573 -14.82 -11.31 -47.41
CA SER A 573 -15.47 -12.57 -47.81
C SER A 573 -16.88 -12.32 -48.36
N SER A 574 -17.24 -13.07 -49.40
CA SER A 574 -18.53 -12.95 -50.07
C SER A 574 -19.74 -12.94 -49.13
N ASP A 575 -20.78 -12.20 -49.53
CA ASP A 575 -22.02 -12.06 -48.76
C ASP A 575 -22.68 -13.41 -48.46
N GLU A 576 -22.45 -14.42 -49.29
CA GLU A 576 -22.91 -15.79 -49.08
C GLU A 576 -22.25 -16.44 -47.86
N LYS A 577 -20.92 -16.34 -47.73
CA LYS A 577 -20.17 -16.86 -46.57
C LYS A 577 -20.56 -16.12 -45.29
N ILE A 578 -20.69 -14.80 -45.34
CA ILE A 578 -21.14 -13.99 -44.19
C ILE A 578 -22.57 -14.37 -43.77
N LYS A 579 -23.51 -14.56 -44.71
CA LYS A 579 -24.87 -15.05 -44.40
C LYS A 579 -24.84 -16.42 -43.71
N ILE A 580 -23.97 -17.34 -44.14
CA ILE A 580 -23.84 -18.70 -43.57
C ILE A 580 -23.29 -18.65 -42.14
N ILE A 581 -22.26 -17.84 -41.86
CA ILE A 581 -21.75 -17.63 -40.50
C ILE A 581 -22.87 -17.08 -39.61
N LEU A 582 -23.54 -16.00 -40.03
CA LEU A 582 -24.60 -15.36 -39.25
C LEU A 582 -25.80 -16.30 -39.01
N ASN A 583 -26.13 -17.18 -39.96
CA ASN A 583 -27.18 -18.19 -39.81
C ASN A 583 -26.84 -19.32 -38.84
N HIS A 584 -25.55 -19.64 -38.67
CA HIS A 584 -25.09 -20.54 -37.61
C HIS A 584 -25.09 -19.83 -36.25
N MET A 585 -24.56 -18.60 -36.18
CA MET A 585 -24.51 -17.83 -34.94
C MET A 585 -25.89 -17.50 -34.37
N SER A 586 -26.90 -17.24 -35.21
CA SER A 586 -28.26 -16.95 -34.74
C SER A 586 -28.94 -18.12 -34.03
N LYS A 587 -28.49 -19.36 -34.27
CA LYS A 587 -28.93 -20.56 -33.53
C LYS A 587 -28.35 -20.60 -32.11
N VAL A 588 -27.22 -19.92 -31.86
CA VAL A 588 -26.49 -19.82 -30.58
C VAL A 588 -26.97 -18.60 -29.78
N LYS A 589 -28.22 -18.66 -29.32
CA LYS A 589 -29.04 -17.51 -28.87
C LYS A 589 -28.46 -16.52 -27.85
N LYS A 590 -27.48 -16.88 -27.02
CA LYS A 590 -27.08 -16.05 -25.85
C LYS A 590 -25.96 -15.03 -26.11
N GLU A 591 -25.13 -15.22 -27.14
CA GLU A 591 -23.83 -14.52 -27.23
C GLU A 591 -23.65 -13.64 -28.49
N TYR A 592 -24.57 -13.75 -29.45
CA TYR A 592 -24.65 -12.88 -30.64
C TYR A 592 -24.55 -11.37 -30.30
N ILE A 593 -25.10 -10.96 -29.16
CA ILE A 593 -25.07 -9.56 -28.68
C ILE A 593 -23.63 -9.06 -28.46
N TYR A 594 -22.74 -9.87 -27.88
CA TYR A 594 -21.35 -9.46 -27.62
C TYR A 594 -20.58 -9.20 -28.92
N VAL A 595 -20.88 -9.97 -29.96
CA VAL A 595 -20.23 -9.86 -31.27
C VAL A 595 -20.72 -8.62 -32.01
N VAL A 596 -22.04 -8.36 -31.99
CA VAL A 596 -22.63 -7.12 -32.49
C VAL A 596 -22.07 -5.90 -31.74
N GLU A 597 -21.95 -5.97 -30.42
CA GLU A 597 -21.30 -4.90 -29.64
C GLU A 597 -19.83 -4.70 -30.03
N THR A 598 -19.09 -5.77 -30.31
CA THR A 598 -17.66 -5.70 -30.65
C THR A 598 -17.44 -5.12 -32.06
N ALA A 599 -18.26 -5.53 -33.02
CA ALA A 599 -18.26 -4.97 -34.38
C ALA A 599 -18.68 -3.48 -34.40
N ILE A 600 -19.65 -3.09 -33.57
CA ILE A 600 -20.03 -1.68 -33.40
C ILE A 600 -18.91 -0.89 -32.73
N LYS A 601 -18.26 -1.43 -31.68
CA LYS A 601 -17.13 -0.79 -30.97
C LYS A 601 -15.89 -0.62 -31.86
N SER A 602 -15.61 -1.56 -32.76
CA SER A 602 -14.47 -1.47 -33.69
C SER A 602 -14.71 -0.55 -34.88
N CYS A 603 -15.94 -0.04 -35.06
CA CYS A 603 -16.39 0.76 -36.21
C CYS A 603 -16.12 0.10 -37.59
N ARG A 604 -15.86 -1.21 -37.65
CA ARG A 604 -15.49 -1.88 -38.91
C ARG A 604 -16.72 -2.26 -39.74
N ASN A 605 -16.66 -1.87 -41.01
CA ASN A 605 -17.55 -2.24 -42.11
C ASN A 605 -19.05 -1.90 -41.94
N SER A 606 -19.51 -0.83 -42.61
CA SER A 606 -20.91 -0.40 -42.62
C SER A 606 -21.86 -1.39 -43.32
N LYS A 607 -21.35 -2.27 -44.20
CA LYS A 607 -22.12 -3.34 -44.86
C LYS A 607 -22.56 -4.40 -43.85
N LEU A 608 -21.65 -4.80 -42.96
CA LEU A 608 -21.95 -5.72 -41.84
C LEU A 608 -23.02 -5.13 -40.92
N ILE A 609 -22.89 -3.86 -40.50
CA ILE A 609 -23.87 -3.22 -39.62
C ILE A 609 -25.28 -3.22 -40.26
N LYS A 610 -25.38 -2.97 -41.58
CA LYS A 610 -26.65 -3.11 -42.32
C LYS A 610 -27.18 -4.55 -42.30
N LEU A 611 -26.34 -5.57 -42.53
CA LEU A 611 -26.72 -6.98 -42.51
C LEU A 611 -27.18 -7.45 -41.11
N LEU A 612 -26.47 -7.07 -40.05
CA LEU A 612 -26.81 -7.41 -38.66
C LEU A 612 -28.14 -6.77 -38.24
N LEU A 613 -28.39 -5.50 -38.62
CA LEU A 613 -29.62 -4.79 -38.28
C LEU A 613 -30.83 -5.20 -39.12
N SER A 614 -30.65 -5.74 -40.34
CA SER A 614 -31.76 -6.08 -41.23
C SER A 614 -32.52 -7.35 -40.84
N LYS A 615 -31.83 -8.34 -40.23
CA LYS A 615 -32.39 -9.69 -40.04
C LYS A 615 -33.20 -9.95 -38.78
N ASP A 616 -32.98 -9.22 -37.67
CA ASP A 616 -33.61 -9.57 -36.38
C ASP A 616 -34.31 -8.39 -35.68
N LYS A 617 -35.65 -8.45 -35.65
CA LYS A 617 -36.50 -7.51 -34.92
C LYS A 617 -36.24 -7.51 -33.40
N LYS A 618 -35.72 -8.59 -32.81
CA LYS A 618 -35.43 -8.65 -31.36
C LYS A 618 -34.18 -7.87 -30.98
N LEU A 619 -33.18 -7.75 -31.85
CA LEU A 619 -32.03 -6.86 -31.61
C LEU A 619 -32.41 -5.38 -31.69
N GLN A 620 -33.39 -5.02 -32.54
CA GLN A 620 -33.91 -3.65 -32.69
C GLN A 620 -34.60 -3.13 -31.40
N HIS A 621 -34.90 -4.01 -30.44
CA HIS A 621 -35.50 -3.66 -29.14
C HIS A 621 -34.58 -3.96 -27.93
N ASN A 622 -33.30 -4.27 -28.16
CA ASN A 622 -32.38 -4.58 -27.08
C ASN A 622 -31.84 -3.29 -26.41
N ALA A 623 -32.40 -2.95 -25.25
CA ALA A 623 -32.01 -1.76 -24.48
C ALA A 623 -30.51 -1.72 -24.10
N LYS A 624 -29.83 -2.87 -24.01
CA LYS A 624 -28.39 -2.94 -23.75
C LYS A 624 -27.61 -2.40 -24.96
N LEU A 625 -28.01 -2.80 -26.16
CA LEU A 625 -27.44 -2.30 -27.43
C LEU A 625 -27.70 -0.79 -27.60
N PHE A 626 -28.90 -0.32 -27.22
CA PHE A 626 -29.25 1.10 -27.20
C PHE A 626 -28.31 1.92 -26.30
N SER A 627 -27.98 1.39 -25.11
CA SER A 627 -27.02 2.03 -24.18
C SER A 627 -25.59 2.09 -24.73
N VAL A 628 -25.19 1.15 -25.59
CA VAL A 628 -23.89 1.15 -26.25
C VAL A 628 -23.86 2.21 -27.35
N LEU A 629 -24.92 2.38 -28.14
CA LEU A 629 -24.98 3.40 -29.20
C LEU A 629 -25.03 4.86 -28.66
N HIS A 630 -25.52 5.07 -27.44
CA HIS A 630 -25.72 6.41 -26.85
C HIS A 630 -24.58 6.96 -25.98
N LYS A 631 -23.50 6.21 -25.71
CA LYS A 631 -22.35 6.80 -24.98
C LYS A 631 -21.63 7.83 -25.86
N ASN A 632 -21.41 9.02 -25.30
CA ASN A 632 -20.78 10.14 -26.01
C ASN A 632 -19.31 9.89 -26.42
N SER A 633 -18.67 8.84 -25.91
CA SER A 633 -17.25 8.51 -26.13
C SER A 633 -16.91 7.84 -27.46
N TYR A 634 -17.86 7.64 -28.39
CA TYR A 634 -17.60 6.93 -29.66
C TYR A 634 -17.41 7.86 -30.86
N THR A 635 -16.28 7.67 -31.55
CA THR A 635 -15.77 8.42 -32.71
C THR A 635 -15.84 7.61 -34.03
N CYS A 636 -16.89 6.82 -34.26
CA CYS A 636 -17.08 6.21 -35.59
C CYS A 636 -17.38 7.31 -36.64
N PRO A 637 -16.72 7.32 -37.83
CA PRO A 637 -16.99 8.31 -38.88
C PRO A 637 -18.46 8.29 -39.33
N ASN A 638 -19.02 7.09 -39.51
CA ASN A 638 -20.38 6.90 -40.04
C ASN A 638 -21.46 6.93 -38.93
N LYS A 639 -21.21 7.59 -37.79
CA LYS A 639 -22.16 7.71 -36.67
C LYS A 639 -23.50 8.32 -37.10
N LYS A 640 -23.49 9.24 -38.07
CA LYS A 640 -24.71 9.80 -38.68
C LYS A 640 -25.50 8.76 -39.47
N ASP A 641 -24.87 7.90 -40.26
CA ASP A 641 -25.57 6.89 -41.06
C ASP A 641 -26.13 5.76 -40.20
N ILE A 642 -25.38 5.33 -39.18
CA ILE A 642 -25.86 4.34 -38.19
C ILE A 642 -27.07 4.91 -37.43
N ALA A 643 -27.02 6.17 -37.02
CA ALA A 643 -28.18 6.85 -36.40
C ALA A 643 -29.35 7.04 -37.37
N LYS A 644 -29.09 7.32 -38.66
CA LYS A 644 -30.11 7.50 -39.71
C LYS A 644 -30.83 6.17 -40.03
N LEU A 645 -30.08 5.06 -40.12
CA LEU A 645 -30.63 3.71 -40.26
C LEU A 645 -31.55 3.31 -39.08
N TYR A 646 -31.31 3.88 -37.89
CA TYR A 646 -32.15 3.65 -36.70
C TYR A 646 -33.36 4.61 -36.62
N ARG A 647 -33.21 5.87 -37.02
CA ARG A 647 -34.30 6.88 -36.98
C ARG A 647 -35.36 6.67 -38.06
N LEU A 648 -34.97 6.28 -39.27
CA LEU A 648 -35.87 6.09 -40.44
C LEU A 648 -36.97 5.03 -40.28
N LYS A 649 -37.14 4.46 -39.08
CA LYS A 649 -38.10 3.38 -38.80
C LYS A 649 -38.97 3.60 -37.55
N ASN A 650 -38.77 4.70 -36.83
CA ASN A 650 -39.55 5.03 -35.62
C ASN A 650 -40.54 6.21 -35.81
N ASP A 651 -40.42 7.00 -36.88
CA ASP A 651 -41.31 8.15 -37.17
C ASP A 651 -42.71 7.74 -37.73
N THR A 652 -43.23 6.58 -37.33
CA THR A 652 -44.51 6.03 -37.84
C THR A 652 -45.48 5.59 -36.74
N ASN A 653 -45.53 6.29 -35.60
CA ASN A 653 -46.61 6.13 -34.62
C ASN A 653 -46.98 7.44 -33.91
N GLU A 654 -48.27 7.54 -33.60
CA GLU A 654 -49.00 8.79 -33.34
C GLU A 654 -49.08 9.18 -31.85
N ILE A 655 -49.60 10.38 -31.60
CA ILE A 655 -49.65 11.08 -30.30
C ILE A 655 -50.60 10.38 -29.30
N ILE A 656 -50.11 10.08 -28.09
CA ILE A 656 -50.92 10.14 -26.86
C ILE A 656 -50.08 10.74 -25.72
N GLU A 657 -50.35 11.99 -25.36
CA GLU A 657 -50.03 12.54 -24.05
C GLU A 657 -51.15 12.21 -23.04
N LYS A 658 -50.80 11.82 -21.81
CA LYS A 658 -51.54 12.24 -20.59
C LYS A 658 -50.70 11.99 -19.32
N PRO A 659 -50.81 12.86 -18.30
CA PRO A 659 -49.97 12.79 -17.10
C PRO A 659 -50.62 11.94 -15.98
N LEU A 660 -49.79 11.40 -15.08
CA LEU A 660 -50.23 10.73 -13.85
C LEU A 660 -49.87 11.55 -12.60
N SER A 661 -50.85 11.70 -11.72
CA SER A 661 -50.85 12.61 -10.56
C SER A 661 -50.65 11.90 -9.20
N HIS A 662 -50.42 12.71 -8.16
CA HIS A 662 -50.21 12.27 -6.77
C HIS A 662 -51.38 11.53 -6.10
N LYS A 663 -51.09 10.44 -5.33
CA LYS A 663 -51.46 10.18 -3.90
C LYS A 663 -51.10 8.72 -3.50
N PHE A 664 -50.26 8.45 -2.47
CA PHE A 664 -50.60 8.16 -1.04
C PHE A 664 -51.34 6.80 -0.83
N ILE A 665 -51.07 5.88 0.14
CA ILE A 665 -50.58 5.95 1.55
C ILE A 665 -49.64 4.76 1.96
N ARG A 666 -49.09 4.82 3.19
CA ARG A 666 -48.29 3.85 4.00
C ARG A 666 -48.86 2.39 4.15
N LEU A 667 -47.99 1.42 4.50
CA LEU A 667 -47.93 0.85 5.88
C LEU A 667 -46.64 0.03 6.16
N LYS A 668 -46.32 -0.12 7.46
CA LYS A 668 -45.13 -0.81 8.00
C LYS A 668 -45.33 -2.33 8.12
N LYS A 669 -44.25 -3.08 8.02
CA LYS A 669 -43.76 -3.87 9.18
C LYS A 669 -42.24 -3.78 9.25
#